data_AF-A0AB38N6Z0-F1
#
_entry.id   AF-A0AB38N6Z0-F1
#
_cell.length_a   1.000
_cell.length_b   1.000
_cell.length_c   1.000
_cell.angle_alpha   90.00
_cell.angle_beta   90.00
_cell.angle_gamma   90.00
#
_symmetry.space_group_name_H-M   'P 1'
#
loop_
_entity.id
_entity.type
_entity.pdbx_description
1 polymer ?
#
loop_
_entity_poly.entity_id
_entity_poly.type
_entity_poly.pdbx_seq_one_letter_code
_entity_poly.pdbx_strand_id
1 'polypeptide(L)'
;MGKETQQHNQGLEEMAKRSSRAREEQRLSAGERVNRAFKWLSDARGTLSRQTRTMDLLTEHYRSACHDADSQFDPLIKEKQQQLLQIETEHQQLTMEIETLTLQIKTRKEHLSMAKTRLSEFHKRLSADKGLYIPTDIPAQELRGYLECTHAKMTAAIDRVYENQSRGNAYFGFNRHNVHQHWLYYTTFFQATEAEEDLFDLLVCFKEKLKWIDYELTSFESGEALEQDTHEGELATEKHQATSFLPERNLWTMKADEGPLLKRKEALHKIHTTTLKENQALQQAKDLVLEPSQRSIEGMAKRLLQSQYTVQLAYCEHQQAQLALTILKIEWGLVQLAEKTDASLTWFQELKTKEPNEAFQCFLNKTPSDVSAGINATALITSRPSFHDLSLSELAAALEQERIKQTTNLRDLIDSCRKAAPDPQLNGFQDNLLAEFECLQEKALRLTALNNEKVQQLHAMSDVMRLMKQRQDIETVLTRLANDERTREPALLVAELQPLLTATINLLGEMEKRSDPTVVCHSKQLRQAATLIESQLERYQSADDLLQLTRQQQSIAQTLHIVSKEAVVESNPSARMRELNALSLNTAAVLEATKGNQNRDVASKRLQLDTLLSQLKPHMMRYEEENDRREAWDLLQDCNALIGRFNQHGNRAGLYEAYEAFFGNGRLEPLLHRLKSRPRTPLVEDLVSRVSAMALQRDILAPETLSERLFFGEAPPSSSLMPARREPVNLSGEKGINCDLQPLDNYLLERSQTYYVKDKISEWTCSWFARTGCRSDKERRTRYIFDLKSEFDLYQKEPTPANYQSLIDCLDQGITNFSPRASAGKGYEKSLRAQLETLKRQLPVAAPPDLEPTALNQSGLKG
;
A
#
# COMPACT_ATOMS: atom_id res chain seq x y z
N MET A 1 -32.57 36.01 -6.22
CA MET A 1 -33.35 34.80 -6.55
C MET A 1 -34.04 34.85 -7.92
N GLY A 2 -34.61 35.98 -8.38
CA GLY A 2 -35.35 36.05 -9.67
C GLY A 2 -34.58 36.50 -10.93
N LYS A 3 -33.39 37.11 -10.80
CA LYS A 3 -32.59 37.58 -11.95
C LYS A 3 -31.58 36.53 -12.46
N GLU A 4 -31.08 35.67 -11.58
CA GLU A 4 -30.16 34.57 -11.94
C GLU A 4 -30.90 33.41 -12.64
N THR A 5 -32.17 33.18 -12.30
CA THR A 5 -33.06 32.22 -12.98
C THR A 5 -33.52 32.69 -14.37
N GLN A 6 -33.51 33.99 -14.67
CA GLN A 6 -33.90 34.53 -15.99
C GLN A 6 -32.79 34.45 -17.05
N GLN A 7 -31.50 34.50 -16.67
CA GLN A 7 -30.39 34.15 -17.57
C GLN A 7 -30.18 32.62 -17.68
N HIS A 8 -30.71 31.86 -16.70
CA HIS A 8 -30.57 30.40 -16.54
C HIS A 8 -31.18 29.57 -17.68
N ASN A 9 -32.29 30.02 -18.25
CA ASN A 9 -32.96 29.34 -19.35
C ASN A 9 -32.53 29.85 -20.73
N GLN A 10 -31.82 30.98 -20.84
CA GLN A 10 -31.53 31.59 -22.16
C GLN A 10 -30.67 30.70 -23.06
N GLY A 11 -29.63 30.03 -22.55
CA GLY A 11 -28.76 29.16 -23.36
C GLY A 11 -29.43 27.88 -23.86
N LEU A 12 -30.24 27.24 -23.00
CA LEU A 12 -31.03 26.06 -23.36
C LEU A 12 -32.22 26.43 -24.25
N GLU A 13 -32.88 27.57 -23.99
CA GLU A 13 -33.93 28.11 -24.85
C GLU A 13 -33.40 28.53 -26.23
N GLU A 14 -32.19 29.10 -26.31
CA GLU A 14 -31.52 29.40 -27.58
C GLU A 14 -31.19 28.12 -28.36
N MET A 15 -30.68 27.08 -27.67
CA MET A 15 -30.44 25.77 -28.28
C MET A 15 -31.75 25.07 -28.72
N ALA A 16 -32.82 25.18 -27.94
CA ALA A 16 -34.14 24.66 -28.27
C ALA A 16 -34.75 25.39 -29.49
N LYS A 17 -34.53 26.71 -29.62
CA LYS A 17 -34.95 27.53 -30.78
C LYS A 17 -34.16 27.24 -32.06
N ARG A 18 -32.98 26.60 -31.98
CA ARG A 18 -32.19 26.20 -33.15
C ARG A 18 -32.78 24.96 -33.81
N SER A 19 -32.73 24.94 -35.15
CA SER A 19 -33.11 23.76 -35.94
C SER A 19 -32.22 22.56 -35.62
N SER A 20 -32.75 21.35 -35.78
CA SER A 20 -31.99 20.10 -35.54
C SER A 20 -30.69 20.03 -36.34
N ARG A 21 -30.67 20.59 -37.56
CA ARG A 21 -29.46 20.69 -38.41
C ARG A 21 -28.39 21.59 -37.80
N ALA A 22 -28.77 22.76 -37.29
CA ALA A 22 -27.82 23.70 -36.67
C ALA A 22 -27.20 23.12 -35.37
N ARG A 23 -27.96 22.29 -34.64
CA ARG A 23 -27.43 21.58 -33.46
C ARG A 23 -26.37 20.54 -33.85
N GLU A 24 -26.59 19.80 -34.95
CA GLU A 24 -25.63 18.80 -35.43
C GLU A 24 -24.35 19.44 -35.98
N GLU A 25 -24.45 20.55 -36.70
CA GLU A 25 -23.29 21.32 -37.19
C GLU A 25 -22.39 21.80 -36.04
N GLN A 26 -22.98 22.26 -34.93
CA GLN A 26 -22.23 22.66 -33.74
C GLN A 26 -21.54 21.46 -33.06
N ARG A 27 -22.21 20.31 -33.00
CA ARG A 27 -21.60 19.06 -32.49
C ARG A 27 -20.39 18.65 -33.33
N LEU A 28 -20.52 18.73 -34.66
CA LEU A 28 -19.42 18.41 -35.58
C LEU A 28 -18.25 19.39 -35.42
N SER A 29 -18.52 20.69 -35.36
CA SER A 29 -17.50 21.73 -35.12
C SER A 29 -16.76 21.53 -33.79
N ALA A 30 -17.48 21.17 -32.73
CA ALA A 30 -16.87 20.83 -31.45
C ALA A 30 -16.00 19.56 -31.53
N GLY A 31 -16.45 18.53 -32.28
CA GLY A 31 -15.65 17.34 -32.57
C GLY A 31 -14.36 17.66 -33.35
N GLU A 32 -14.45 18.54 -34.36
CA GLU A 32 -13.29 19.01 -35.11
C GLU A 32 -12.31 19.79 -34.23
N ARG A 33 -12.81 20.59 -33.27
CA ARG A 33 -11.96 21.26 -32.27
C ARG A 33 -11.20 20.26 -31.42
N VAL A 34 -11.85 19.20 -30.92
CA VAL A 34 -11.18 18.14 -30.15
C VAL A 34 -10.08 17.47 -30.98
N ASN A 35 -10.36 17.15 -32.24
CA ASN A 35 -9.40 16.53 -33.15
C ASN A 35 -8.21 17.45 -33.46
N ARG A 36 -8.45 18.75 -33.65
CA ARG A 36 -7.38 19.75 -33.84
C ARG A 36 -6.49 19.86 -32.61
N ALA A 37 -7.07 19.96 -31.42
CA ALA A 37 -6.31 20.02 -30.18
C ALA A 37 -5.53 18.72 -29.91
N PHE A 38 -6.11 17.56 -30.25
CA PHE A 38 -5.42 16.27 -30.17
C PHE A 38 -4.23 16.20 -31.12
N LYS A 39 -4.40 16.66 -32.37
CA LYS A 39 -3.32 16.72 -33.35
C LYS A 39 -2.19 17.62 -32.85
N TRP A 40 -2.52 18.80 -32.31
CA TRP A 40 -1.52 19.69 -31.72
C TRP A 40 -0.76 19.05 -30.55
N LEU A 41 -1.46 18.34 -29.65
CA LEU A 41 -0.85 17.58 -28.56
C LEU A 41 0.10 16.48 -29.08
N SER A 42 -0.31 15.75 -30.12
CA SER A 42 0.51 14.72 -30.76
C SER A 42 1.77 15.32 -31.38
N ASP A 43 1.63 16.44 -32.10
CA ASP A 43 2.74 17.15 -32.73
C ASP A 43 3.71 17.70 -31.67
N ALA A 44 3.20 18.28 -30.57
CA ALA A 44 4.00 18.76 -29.44
C ALA A 44 4.76 17.63 -28.73
N ARG A 45 4.14 16.46 -28.54
CA ARG A 45 4.84 15.27 -27.98
C ARG A 45 5.92 14.78 -28.93
N GLY A 46 5.64 14.83 -30.24
CA GLY A 46 6.60 14.51 -31.29
C GLY A 46 7.81 15.44 -31.29
N THR A 47 7.61 16.76 -31.12
CA THR A 47 8.71 17.73 -31.02
C THR A 47 9.52 17.54 -29.75
N LEU A 48 8.87 17.41 -28.58
CA LEU A 48 9.55 17.10 -27.31
C LEU A 48 10.44 15.86 -27.44
N SER A 49 9.90 14.77 -28.01
CA SER A 49 10.66 13.52 -28.18
C SER A 49 11.90 13.69 -29.07
N ARG A 50 11.79 14.48 -30.15
CA ARG A 50 12.96 14.79 -31.01
C ARG A 50 13.97 15.64 -30.27
N GLN A 51 13.50 16.62 -29.50
CA GLN A 51 14.35 17.52 -28.73
C GLN A 51 15.09 16.80 -27.60
N THR A 52 14.44 15.86 -26.90
CA THR A 52 15.09 15.01 -25.91
C THR A 52 16.21 14.19 -26.54
N ARG A 53 15.97 13.55 -27.70
CA ARG A 53 17.01 12.81 -28.41
C ARG A 53 18.20 13.69 -28.81
N THR A 54 17.94 14.90 -29.31
CA THR A 54 19.03 15.82 -29.64
C THR A 54 19.79 16.30 -28.41
N MET A 55 19.12 16.47 -27.27
CA MET A 55 19.75 16.83 -26.00
C MET A 55 20.64 15.68 -25.49
N ASP A 56 20.18 14.44 -25.59
CA ASP A 56 20.94 13.26 -25.19
C ASP A 56 22.23 13.13 -26.04
N LEU A 57 22.11 13.30 -27.37
CA LEU A 57 23.25 13.32 -28.28
C LEU A 57 24.24 14.45 -27.96
N LEU A 58 23.76 15.67 -27.71
CA LEU A 58 24.64 16.79 -27.33
C LEU A 58 25.33 16.55 -25.99
N THR A 59 24.63 15.91 -25.04
CA THR A 59 25.20 15.55 -23.73
C THR A 59 26.28 14.49 -23.87
N GLU A 60 26.09 13.51 -24.76
CA GLU A 60 27.11 12.50 -25.07
C GLU A 60 28.33 13.13 -25.76
N HIS A 61 28.11 14.02 -26.75
CA HIS A 61 29.19 14.78 -27.37
C HIS A 61 29.96 15.64 -26.36
N TYR A 62 29.26 16.28 -25.41
CA TYR A 62 29.92 17.04 -24.35
C TYR A 62 30.73 16.16 -23.42
N ARG A 63 30.23 14.98 -23.05
CA ARG A 63 31.00 14.02 -22.25
C ARG A 63 32.27 13.57 -22.97
N SER A 64 32.19 13.31 -24.28
CA SER A 64 33.37 13.00 -25.09
C SER A 64 34.35 14.18 -25.10
N ALA A 65 33.86 15.40 -25.33
CA ALA A 65 34.70 16.60 -25.33
C ALA A 65 35.36 16.85 -23.96
N CYS A 66 34.66 16.60 -22.85
CA CYS A 66 35.24 16.63 -21.51
C CYS A 66 36.36 15.58 -21.37
N HIS A 67 36.11 14.35 -21.80
CA HIS A 67 37.12 13.29 -21.75
C HIS A 67 38.38 13.64 -22.57
N ASP A 68 38.18 14.16 -23.79
CA ASP A 68 39.28 14.57 -24.67
C ASP A 68 40.05 15.75 -24.04
N ALA A 69 39.35 16.76 -23.51
CA ALA A 69 39.96 17.89 -22.83
C ALA A 69 40.71 17.48 -21.56
N ASP A 70 40.15 16.58 -20.74
CA ASP A 70 40.82 16.03 -19.56
C ASP A 70 42.09 15.28 -19.96
N SER A 71 42.03 14.45 -21.01
CA SER A 71 43.20 13.71 -21.50
C SER A 71 44.34 14.60 -22.01
N GLN A 72 44.00 15.74 -22.63
CA GLN A 72 44.98 16.67 -23.19
C GLN A 72 45.54 17.65 -22.16
N PHE A 73 44.70 18.22 -21.30
CA PHE A 73 45.08 19.34 -20.43
C PHE A 73 45.42 18.92 -19.00
N ASP A 74 44.74 17.92 -18.41
CA ASP A 74 45.00 17.52 -17.03
C ASP A 74 46.44 17.05 -16.75
N PRO A 75 47.13 16.27 -17.62
CA PRO A 75 48.52 15.91 -17.35
C PRO A 75 49.42 17.15 -17.29
N LEU A 76 49.23 18.11 -18.20
CA LEU A 76 50.00 19.36 -18.26
C LEU A 76 49.72 20.26 -17.05
N ILE A 77 48.44 20.37 -16.65
CA ILE A 77 48.05 21.15 -15.47
C ILE A 77 48.64 20.53 -14.21
N LYS A 78 48.59 19.19 -14.07
CA LYS A 78 49.19 18.47 -12.92
C LYS A 78 50.70 18.63 -12.87
N GLU A 79 51.38 18.53 -14.01
CA GLU A 79 52.82 18.77 -14.10
C GLU A 79 53.17 20.19 -13.64
N LYS A 80 52.46 21.21 -14.14
CA LYS A 80 52.67 22.60 -13.74
C LYS A 80 52.32 22.86 -12.27
N GLN A 81 51.30 22.19 -11.72
CA GLN A 81 50.98 22.25 -10.29
C GLN A 81 52.09 21.63 -9.44
N GLN A 82 52.67 20.51 -9.87
CA GLN A 82 53.80 19.90 -9.18
C GLN A 82 55.05 20.80 -9.23
N GLN A 83 55.32 21.44 -10.37
CA GLN A 83 56.40 22.43 -10.49
C GLN A 83 56.18 23.62 -9.54
N LEU A 84 54.96 24.14 -9.44
CA LEU A 84 54.63 25.21 -8.49
C LEU A 84 54.87 24.79 -7.04
N LEU A 85 54.43 23.59 -6.65
CA LEU A 85 54.66 23.07 -5.30
C LEU A 85 56.16 22.93 -4.99
N GLN A 86 56.96 22.43 -5.95
CA GLN A 86 58.41 22.35 -5.79
C GLN A 86 59.04 23.73 -5.59
N ILE A 87 58.68 24.70 -6.44
CA ILE A 87 59.19 26.09 -6.34
C ILE A 87 58.77 26.73 -5.01
N GLU A 88 57.55 26.49 -4.54
CA GLU A 88 57.08 26.98 -3.23
C GLU A 88 57.91 26.41 -2.08
N THR A 89 58.22 25.10 -2.11
CA THR A 89 59.08 24.48 -1.09
C THR A 89 60.50 25.03 -1.11
N GLU A 90 61.09 25.23 -2.29
CA GLU A 90 62.42 25.86 -2.43
C GLU A 90 62.41 27.31 -1.95
N HIS A 91 61.35 28.07 -2.27
CA HIS A 91 61.20 29.44 -1.80
C HIS A 91 61.05 29.51 -0.28
N GLN A 92 60.33 28.58 0.34
CA GLN A 92 60.24 28.47 1.81
C GLN A 92 61.60 28.16 2.43
N GLN A 93 62.34 27.18 1.90
CA GLN A 93 63.68 26.83 2.36
C GLN A 93 64.63 28.03 2.28
N LEU A 94 64.68 28.72 1.14
CA LEU A 94 65.52 29.91 0.97
C LEU A 94 65.09 31.07 1.86
N THR A 95 63.79 31.24 2.11
CA THR A 95 63.30 32.27 3.02
C THR A 95 63.76 31.97 4.44
N MET A 96 63.71 30.71 4.88
CA MET A 96 64.27 30.30 6.17
C MET A 96 65.78 30.52 6.23
N GLU A 97 66.54 30.15 5.19
CA GLU A 97 68.00 30.39 5.14
C GLU A 97 68.32 31.89 5.28
N ILE A 98 67.64 32.75 4.53
CA ILE A 98 67.81 34.21 4.62
C ILE A 98 67.43 34.70 6.04
N GLU A 99 66.31 34.25 6.59
CA GLU A 99 65.91 34.62 7.96
C GLU A 99 66.95 34.21 8.99
N THR A 100 67.52 33.01 8.89
CA THR A 100 68.60 32.58 9.80
C THR A 100 69.87 33.42 9.64
N LEU A 101 70.24 33.80 8.41
CA LEU A 101 71.40 34.66 8.17
C LEU A 101 71.16 36.07 8.68
N THR A 102 69.98 36.66 8.44
CA THR A 102 69.64 37.99 8.97
C THR A 102 69.62 38.00 10.50
N LEU A 103 69.15 36.92 11.13
CA LEU A 103 69.21 36.76 12.58
C LEU A 103 70.67 36.71 13.05
N GLN A 104 71.51 35.89 12.42
CA GLN A 104 72.93 35.82 12.75
C GLN A 104 73.63 37.18 12.57
N ILE A 105 73.33 37.93 11.50
CA ILE A 105 73.84 39.29 11.26
C ILE A 105 73.41 40.24 12.40
N LYS A 106 72.14 40.18 12.83
CA LYS A 106 71.65 40.98 13.97
C LYS A 106 72.40 40.63 15.25
N THR A 107 72.51 39.34 15.58
CA THR A 107 73.23 38.90 16.79
C THR A 107 74.70 39.32 16.76
N ARG A 108 75.35 39.29 15.58
CA ARG A 108 76.73 39.73 15.41
C ARG A 108 76.87 41.24 15.64
N LYS A 109 75.95 42.05 15.11
CA LYS A 109 75.95 43.50 15.37
C LYS A 109 75.74 43.83 16.84
N GLU A 110 74.79 43.16 17.49
CA GLU A 110 74.54 43.32 18.92
C GLU A 110 75.80 42.96 19.72
N HIS A 111 76.44 41.83 19.39
CA HIS A 111 77.71 41.45 19.99
C HIS A 111 78.81 42.51 19.79
N LEU A 112 79.00 43.01 18.57
CA LEU A 112 80.03 44.01 18.25
C LEU A 112 79.78 45.36 18.93
N SER A 113 78.53 45.81 18.98
CA SER A 113 78.15 47.05 19.68
C SER A 113 78.36 46.92 21.19
N MET A 114 78.00 45.79 21.79
CA MET A 114 78.27 45.49 23.20
C MET A 114 79.78 45.39 23.47
N ALA A 115 80.52 44.73 22.59
CA ALA A 115 81.98 44.63 22.68
C ALA A 115 82.62 46.01 22.60
N LYS A 116 82.18 46.88 21.70
CA LYS A 116 82.67 48.26 21.56
C LYS A 116 82.45 49.08 22.83
N THR A 117 81.24 49.05 23.40
CA THR A 117 80.93 49.81 24.62
C THR A 117 81.78 49.29 25.78
N ARG A 118 81.80 47.98 26.02
CA ARG A 118 82.57 47.36 27.11
C ARG A 118 84.08 47.53 26.96
N LEU A 119 84.64 47.29 25.78
CA LEU A 119 86.08 47.49 25.53
C LEU A 119 86.46 48.97 25.65
N SER A 120 85.59 49.91 25.28
CA SER A 120 85.84 51.34 25.49
C SER A 120 85.78 51.75 26.97
N GLU A 121 84.89 51.14 27.76
CA GLU A 121 84.85 51.30 29.22
C GLU A 121 86.13 50.76 29.85
N PHE A 122 86.54 49.54 29.47
CA PHE A 122 87.77 48.92 29.94
C PHE A 122 89.00 49.75 29.53
N HIS A 123 89.06 50.23 28.29
CA HIS A 123 90.15 51.09 27.81
C HIS A 123 90.24 52.40 28.60
N LYS A 124 89.10 53.08 28.83
CA LYS A 124 89.06 54.31 29.63
C LYS A 124 89.52 54.06 31.06
N ARG A 125 89.03 52.99 31.69
CA ARG A 125 89.42 52.61 33.06
C ARG A 125 90.91 52.31 33.15
N LEU A 126 91.44 51.50 32.24
CA LEU A 126 92.87 51.20 32.17
C LEU A 126 93.73 52.43 31.90
N SER A 127 93.25 53.37 31.08
CA SER A 127 94.00 54.61 30.79
C SER A 127 93.96 55.64 31.92
N ALA A 128 92.94 55.57 32.79
CA ALA A 128 92.74 56.48 33.91
C ALA A 128 93.43 55.98 35.19
N ASP A 129 93.53 54.65 35.34
CA ASP A 129 94.27 54.04 36.43
C ASP A 129 95.79 54.24 36.22
N LYS A 130 96.48 54.64 37.28
CA LYS A 130 97.95 54.81 37.30
C LYS A 130 98.63 53.63 38.01
N GLY A 131 97.88 52.56 38.25
CA GLY A 131 98.36 51.32 38.86
C GLY A 131 99.23 50.49 37.92
N LEU A 132 100.09 49.65 38.51
CA LEU A 132 101.03 48.77 37.82
C LEU A 132 100.37 47.51 37.25
N TYR A 133 99.17 47.17 37.72
CA TYR A 133 98.43 45.96 37.33
C TYR A 133 97.03 46.32 36.84
N ILE A 134 96.40 45.43 36.07
CA ILE A 134 95.01 45.57 35.62
C ILE A 134 94.05 45.68 36.84
N PRO A 135 93.00 46.53 36.80
CA PRO A 135 92.00 46.61 37.85
C PRO A 135 91.21 45.31 38.03
N THR A 136 90.82 44.98 39.27
CA THR A 136 90.00 43.78 39.59
C THR A 136 88.60 43.80 38.98
N ASP A 137 88.11 44.99 38.63
CA ASP A 137 86.77 45.20 38.09
C ASP A 137 86.65 44.89 36.59
N ILE A 138 87.72 44.42 35.94
CA ILE A 138 87.73 43.98 34.55
C ILE A 138 87.83 42.45 34.51
N PRO A 139 86.72 41.71 34.30
CA PRO A 139 86.73 40.25 34.32
C PRO A 139 87.47 39.66 33.11
N ALA A 140 88.37 38.71 33.36
CA ALA A 140 89.16 38.05 32.31
C ALA A 140 88.28 37.30 31.28
N GLN A 141 87.18 36.69 31.71
CA GLN A 141 86.28 35.93 30.82
C GLN A 141 85.52 36.84 29.86
N GLU A 142 84.98 37.96 30.35
CA GLU A 142 84.30 38.96 29.51
C GLU A 142 85.28 39.60 28.53
N LEU A 143 86.49 39.91 28.98
CA LEU A 143 87.51 40.50 28.14
C LEU A 143 87.92 39.55 26.99
N ARG A 144 88.16 38.27 27.28
CA ARG A 144 88.44 37.26 26.26
C ARG A 144 87.28 37.11 25.28
N GLY A 145 86.04 37.14 25.78
CA GLY A 145 84.83 37.07 24.96
C GLY A 145 84.76 38.22 23.95
N TYR A 146 84.95 39.46 24.39
CA TYR A 146 84.85 40.64 23.51
C TYR A 146 86.06 40.86 22.60
N LEU A 147 87.25 40.41 23.00
CA LEU A 147 88.44 40.47 22.14
C LEU A 147 88.42 39.41 21.03
N GLU A 148 87.67 38.32 21.20
CA GLU A 148 87.52 37.23 20.23
C GLU A 148 88.88 36.70 19.74
N CYS A 149 89.79 36.45 20.67
CA CYS A 149 91.16 36.06 20.34
C CYS A 149 91.18 34.70 19.64
N THR A 150 91.48 34.68 18.33
CA THR A 150 91.59 33.44 17.54
C THR A 150 92.97 32.79 17.67
N HIS A 151 94.02 33.55 18.05
CA HIS A 151 95.38 33.04 18.19
C HIS A 151 95.77 32.73 19.63
N ALA A 152 96.28 31.52 19.84
CA ALA A 152 96.72 31.03 21.15
C ALA A 152 97.78 31.91 21.84
N LYS A 153 98.63 32.61 21.07
CA LYS A 153 99.65 33.52 21.60
C LYS A 153 99.05 34.73 22.32
N MET A 154 97.96 35.25 21.78
CA MET A 154 97.29 36.43 22.33
C MET A 154 96.47 36.07 23.57
N THR A 155 95.80 34.92 23.57
CA THR A 155 95.17 34.38 24.78
C THR A 155 96.21 34.18 25.87
N ALA A 156 97.36 33.57 25.56
CA ALA A 156 98.44 33.40 26.53
C ALA A 156 98.99 34.74 27.07
N ALA A 157 99.01 35.80 26.27
CA ALA A 157 99.42 37.13 26.72
C ALA A 157 98.41 37.74 27.72
N ILE A 158 97.10 37.62 27.45
CA ILE A 158 96.05 38.07 28.39
C ILE A 158 96.13 37.28 29.70
N ASP A 159 96.35 35.96 29.61
CA ASP A 159 96.44 35.09 30.78
C ASP A 159 97.62 35.49 31.67
N ARG A 160 98.75 35.90 31.08
CA ARG A 160 99.91 36.44 31.79
C ARG A 160 99.61 37.76 32.51
N VAL A 161 98.87 38.69 31.87
CA VAL A 161 98.47 39.96 32.51
C VAL A 161 97.67 39.69 33.80
N TYR A 162 96.68 38.80 33.72
CA TYR A 162 95.86 38.44 34.89
C TYR A 162 96.60 37.57 35.90
N GLU A 163 97.53 36.72 35.46
CA GLU A 163 98.40 35.96 36.35
C GLU A 163 99.33 36.89 37.13
N ASN A 164 99.93 37.88 36.47
CA ASN A 164 100.76 38.92 37.09
C ASN A 164 99.96 39.76 38.10
N GLN A 165 98.72 40.14 37.78
CA GLN A 165 97.81 40.79 38.73
C GLN A 165 97.52 39.90 39.95
N SER A 166 97.22 38.62 39.73
CA SER A 166 96.92 37.67 40.83
C SER A 166 98.12 37.47 41.77
N ARG A 167 99.34 37.45 41.21
CA ARG A 167 100.60 37.37 41.96
C ARG A 167 100.91 38.68 42.69
N GLY A 168 100.58 39.84 42.09
CA GLY A 168 100.71 41.16 42.70
C GLY A 168 99.75 41.41 43.89
N ASN A 169 98.54 40.86 43.83
CA ASN A 169 97.48 41.02 44.84
C ASN A 169 97.39 39.87 45.88
N ALA A 170 98.32 38.92 45.86
CA ALA A 170 98.35 37.82 46.83
C ALA A 170 98.52 38.34 48.28
N TYR A 171 97.49 38.18 49.11
CA TYR A 171 97.35 38.83 50.41
C TYR A 171 97.81 37.97 51.60
N PHE A 172 99.04 37.44 51.61
CA PHE A 172 99.68 36.91 52.84
C PHE A 172 101.22 36.92 52.74
N GLY A 173 101.87 37.82 53.48
CA GLY A 173 103.34 37.91 53.60
C GLY A 173 104.00 38.90 52.63
N PHE A 174 105.29 39.19 52.86
CA PHE A 174 106.09 40.19 52.13
C PHE A 174 106.10 39.86 50.63
N ASN A 175 105.23 40.51 49.86
CA ASN A 175 105.08 40.22 48.44
C ASN A 175 106.29 40.78 47.68
N ARG A 176 107.35 39.97 47.61
CA ARG A 176 108.61 40.33 46.91
C ARG A 176 108.35 40.67 45.45
N HIS A 177 107.38 40.05 44.80
CA HIS A 177 107.04 40.35 43.42
C HIS A 177 106.45 41.75 43.28
N ASN A 178 105.46 42.10 44.11
CA ASN A 178 104.86 43.44 44.09
C ASN A 178 105.86 44.54 44.49
N VAL A 179 106.68 44.31 45.52
CA VAL A 179 107.75 45.23 45.94
C VAL A 179 108.82 45.39 44.86
N HIS A 180 109.24 44.30 44.22
CA HIS A 180 110.25 44.34 43.16
C HIS A 180 109.74 45.08 41.91
N GLN A 181 108.50 44.84 41.51
CA GLN A 181 107.91 45.50 40.35
C GLN A 181 107.66 46.99 40.60
N HIS A 182 107.17 47.40 41.78
CA HIS A 182 107.08 48.83 42.14
C HIS A 182 108.46 49.48 42.29
N TRP A 183 109.44 48.77 42.83
CA TRP A 183 110.81 49.27 42.91
C TRP A 183 111.39 49.54 41.52
N LEU A 184 111.21 48.62 40.58
CA LEU A 184 111.59 48.84 39.17
C LEU A 184 110.83 50.04 38.58
N TYR A 185 109.51 50.09 38.73
CA TYR A 185 108.67 51.20 38.22
C TYR A 185 109.13 52.59 38.68
N TYR A 186 109.57 52.76 39.94
CA TYR A 186 110.01 54.05 40.47
C TYR A 186 111.50 54.36 40.26
N THR A 187 112.34 53.39 39.86
CA THR A 187 113.80 53.58 39.81
C THR A 187 114.42 53.51 38.42
N THR A 188 113.77 52.90 37.42
CA THR A 188 114.29 52.83 36.04
C THR A 188 113.59 53.82 35.10
N PHE A 189 114.28 54.87 34.70
CA PHE A 189 113.77 55.90 33.77
C PHE A 189 113.75 55.48 32.27
N PHE A 190 114.40 54.38 31.89
CA PHE A 190 114.62 54.01 30.47
C PHE A 190 114.19 52.57 30.09
N GLN A 191 113.64 51.78 31.01
CA GLN A 191 113.12 50.43 30.73
C GLN A 191 111.76 50.26 31.44
N ALA A 192 110.74 49.86 30.69
CA ALA A 192 109.42 49.56 31.24
C ALA A 192 109.48 48.24 32.05
N THR A 193 108.63 48.11 33.06
CA THR A 193 108.49 46.84 33.79
C THR A 193 107.73 45.80 32.97
N GLU A 194 108.00 44.50 33.18
CA GLU A 194 107.29 43.42 32.46
C GLU A 194 105.76 43.54 32.59
N ALA A 195 105.26 43.99 33.75
CA ALA A 195 103.82 44.24 33.96
C ALA A 195 103.30 45.46 33.19
N GLU A 196 104.11 46.51 33.01
CA GLU A 196 103.76 47.66 32.16
C GLU A 196 103.81 47.33 30.68
N GLU A 197 104.80 46.55 30.24
CA GLU A 197 104.91 46.09 28.85
C GLU A 197 103.69 45.24 28.50
N ASP A 198 103.32 44.27 29.35
CA ASP A 198 102.12 43.44 29.18
C ASP A 198 100.81 44.29 29.18
N LEU A 199 100.71 45.30 30.05
CA LEU A 199 99.54 46.20 30.11
C LEU A 199 99.49 47.15 28.89
N PHE A 200 100.64 47.62 28.42
CA PHE A 200 100.78 48.46 27.25
C PHE A 200 100.44 47.67 25.98
N ASP A 201 100.93 46.44 25.85
CA ASP A 201 100.57 45.52 24.78
C ASP A 201 99.07 45.21 24.78
N LEU A 202 98.45 45.04 25.95
CA LEU A 202 97.00 44.89 26.09
C LEU A 202 96.24 46.16 25.66
N LEU A 203 96.74 47.35 26.01
CA LEU A 203 96.17 48.63 25.58
C LEU A 203 96.30 48.85 24.07
N VAL A 204 97.39 48.41 23.46
CA VAL A 204 97.58 48.38 22.00
C VAL A 204 96.57 47.43 21.37
N CYS A 205 96.41 46.21 21.93
CA CYS A 205 95.40 45.25 21.50
C CYS A 205 93.97 45.81 21.57
N PHE A 206 93.64 46.60 22.62
CA PHE A 206 92.31 47.24 22.74
C PHE A 206 92.10 48.28 21.64
N LYS A 207 93.09 49.13 21.40
CA LYS A 207 93.02 50.15 20.35
C LYS A 207 92.89 49.51 18.98
N GLU A 208 93.61 48.43 18.72
CA GLU A 208 93.52 47.69 17.46
C GLU A 208 92.17 46.99 17.30
N LYS A 209 91.68 46.24 18.31
CA LYS A 209 90.37 45.61 18.23
C LYS A 209 89.23 46.62 18.12
N LEU A 210 89.28 47.75 18.83
CA LEU A 210 88.29 48.82 18.71
C LEU A 210 88.29 49.41 17.30
N LYS A 211 89.45 49.62 16.68
CA LYS A 211 89.55 50.05 15.26
C LYS A 211 88.91 49.02 14.32
N TRP A 212 89.13 47.72 14.55
CA TRP A 212 88.51 46.67 13.74
C TRP A 212 87.00 46.55 13.94
N ILE A 213 86.50 46.70 15.17
CA ILE A 213 85.06 46.75 15.45
C ILE A 213 84.43 47.98 14.79
N ASP A 214 85.08 49.14 14.89
CA ASP A 214 84.64 50.37 14.23
C ASP A 214 84.63 50.19 12.71
N TYR A 215 85.66 49.55 12.16
CA TYR A 215 85.73 49.25 10.74
C TYR A 215 84.62 48.28 10.30
N GLU A 216 84.35 47.21 11.05
CA GLU A 216 83.28 46.23 10.76
C GLU A 216 81.88 46.85 10.85
N LEU A 217 81.63 47.74 11.82
CA LEU A 217 80.34 48.43 11.97
C LEU A 217 80.13 49.56 10.95
N THR A 218 81.14 50.41 10.71
CA THR A 218 81.02 51.56 9.79
C THR A 218 80.93 51.14 8.33
N SER A 219 81.71 50.16 7.90
CA SER A 219 81.62 49.60 6.55
C SER A 219 80.31 48.83 6.31
N PHE A 220 79.70 48.27 7.37
CA PHE A 220 78.37 47.68 7.25
C PHE A 220 77.32 48.75 6.90
N GLU A 221 77.38 49.91 7.55
CA GLU A 221 76.44 51.04 7.39
C GLU A 221 76.58 51.76 6.05
N SER A 222 77.79 51.87 5.49
CA SER A 222 78.04 52.54 4.20
C SER A 222 77.60 51.74 2.97
N GLY A 223 77.28 50.45 3.12
CA GLY A 223 76.72 49.65 2.02
C GLY A 223 77.73 49.23 0.94
N GLU A 224 78.99 49.65 1.01
CA GLU A 224 80.04 49.22 0.08
C GLU A 224 80.41 47.76 0.36
N ALA A 225 79.86 46.86 -0.45
CA ALA A 225 80.52 45.59 -0.70
C ALA A 225 81.86 45.92 -1.38
N LEU A 226 82.97 45.35 -0.92
CA LEU A 226 84.21 45.34 -1.67
C LEU A 226 83.96 44.62 -3.01
N GLU A 227 83.66 45.38 -4.06
CA GLU A 227 83.77 44.90 -5.43
C GLU A 227 85.25 44.54 -5.65
N GLN A 228 85.51 43.27 -5.97
CA GLN A 228 86.83 42.71 -6.27
C GLN A 228 87.40 43.20 -7.62
N ASP A 229 86.91 44.32 -8.14
CA ASP A 229 87.31 44.83 -9.44
C ASP A 229 88.17 46.09 -9.26
N THR A 230 89.42 45.89 -8.86
CA THR A 230 90.58 46.72 -9.21
C THR A 230 91.85 46.03 -8.71
N HIS A 231 92.96 46.22 -9.43
CA HIS A 231 94.26 45.58 -9.25
C HIS A 231 94.96 45.76 -7.87
N GLU A 232 94.22 46.11 -6.80
CA GLU A 232 94.65 46.10 -5.40
C GLU A 232 94.07 44.92 -4.59
N GLY A 233 93.38 43.97 -5.24
CA GLY A 233 92.72 42.83 -4.60
C GLY A 233 93.63 41.79 -3.93
N GLU A 234 94.90 41.70 -4.34
CA GLU A 234 95.90 40.84 -3.66
C GLU A 234 96.37 41.47 -2.33
N LEU A 235 96.39 42.81 -2.22
CA LEU A 235 96.85 43.51 -1.02
C LEU A 235 95.79 43.53 0.12
N ALA A 236 94.50 43.46 -0.23
CA ALA A 236 93.42 43.44 0.74
C ALA A 236 93.20 42.04 1.34
N THR A 237 93.30 40.98 0.55
CA THR A 237 93.16 39.60 1.03
C THR A 237 94.32 39.20 1.96
N GLU A 238 95.55 39.64 1.68
CA GLU A 238 96.70 39.41 2.57
C GLU A 238 96.58 40.17 3.91
N LYS A 239 96.01 41.38 3.92
CA LYS A 239 95.77 42.14 5.17
C LYS A 239 94.60 41.59 6.00
N HIS A 240 93.59 41.01 5.37
CA HIS A 240 92.41 40.49 6.08
C HIS A 240 92.62 39.07 6.65
N GLN A 241 93.44 38.23 6.02
CA GLN A 241 93.75 36.88 6.53
C GLN A 241 94.83 36.86 7.63
N ALA A 242 95.62 37.92 7.76
CA ALA A 242 96.78 37.96 8.65
C ALA A 242 96.56 38.66 10.00
N THR A 243 95.31 38.96 10.40
CA THR A 243 95.04 39.68 11.66
C THR A 243 94.38 38.80 12.72
N SER A 244 94.88 38.87 13.94
CA SER A 244 94.52 37.98 15.04
C SER A 244 93.16 38.22 15.69
N PHE A 245 92.36 39.12 15.12
CA PHE A 245 91.19 39.72 15.75
C PHE A 245 89.89 39.60 14.92
N LEU A 246 89.97 39.05 13.70
CA LEU A 246 88.80 38.85 12.83
C LEU A 246 88.38 37.37 12.84
N PRO A 247 87.14 37.03 13.25
CA PRO A 247 86.61 35.68 13.10
C PRO A 247 86.34 35.32 11.63
N GLU A 248 86.39 34.02 11.31
CA GLU A 248 86.07 33.49 9.97
C GLU A 248 84.64 33.85 9.51
N ARG A 249 83.69 33.92 10.46
CA ARG A 249 82.33 34.46 10.23
C ARG A 249 82.22 35.89 10.77
N ASN A 250 82.42 36.86 9.88
CA ASN A 250 82.29 38.28 10.14
C ASN A 250 81.08 38.90 9.41
N LEU A 251 80.71 40.14 9.73
CA LEU A 251 79.55 40.80 9.09
C LEU A 251 79.67 40.88 7.56
N TRP A 252 80.88 40.94 7.02
CA TRP A 252 81.13 41.07 5.58
C TRP A 252 80.90 39.77 4.82
N THR A 253 81.45 38.65 5.32
CA THR A 253 81.24 37.31 4.75
C THR A 253 79.77 36.94 4.77
N MET A 254 79.07 37.25 5.87
CA MET A 254 77.63 37.01 5.99
C MET A 254 76.79 37.88 5.04
N LYS A 255 77.17 39.14 4.82
CA LYS A 255 76.52 40.05 3.86
C LYS A 255 76.84 39.65 2.40
N ALA A 256 78.04 39.15 2.15
CA ALA A 256 78.45 38.59 0.87
C ALA A 256 77.65 37.33 0.53
N ASP A 257 77.31 36.50 1.53
CA ASP A 257 76.44 35.32 1.37
C ASP A 257 74.95 35.69 1.18
N GLU A 258 74.49 36.79 1.78
CA GLU A 258 73.10 37.28 1.66
C GLU A 258 72.74 37.71 0.22
N GLY A 259 73.67 38.37 -0.48
CA GLY A 259 73.45 38.89 -1.84
C GLY A 259 73.04 37.82 -2.87
N PRO A 260 73.81 36.73 -3.03
CA PRO A 260 73.45 35.59 -3.89
C PRO A 260 72.11 34.95 -3.52
N LEU A 261 71.78 34.83 -2.23
CA LEU A 261 70.53 34.23 -1.77
C LEU A 261 69.31 35.11 -2.11
N LEU A 262 69.41 36.43 -1.93
CA LEU A 262 68.37 37.36 -2.35
C LEU A 262 68.17 37.33 -3.87
N LYS A 263 69.26 37.33 -4.66
CA LYS A 263 69.18 37.17 -6.13
C LYS A 263 68.52 35.84 -6.53
N ARG A 264 68.83 34.75 -5.83
CA ARG A 264 68.21 33.43 -6.06
C ARG A 264 66.71 33.44 -5.72
N LYS A 265 66.32 34.10 -4.62
CA LYS A 265 64.91 34.27 -4.23
C LYS A 265 64.13 35.05 -5.28
N GLU A 266 64.68 36.15 -5.79
CA GLU A 266 64.07 36.93 -6.87
C GLU A 266 63.94 36.13 -8.17
N ALA A 267 64.96 35.35 -8.53
CA ALA A 267 64.93 34.48 -9.69
C ALA A 267 63.83 33.41 -9.57
N LEU A 268 63.72 32.74 -8.42
CA LEU A 268 62.64 31.77 -8.16
C LEU A 268 61.26 32.42 -8.16
N HIS A 269 61.12 33.64 -7.64
CA HIS A 269 59.86 34.36 -7.70
C HIS A 269 59.42 34.67 -9.14
N LYS A 270 60.37 35.00 -10.04
CA LYS A 270 60.10 35.16 -11.48
C LYS A 270 59.69 33.83 -12.13
N ILE A 271 60.33 32.72 -11.76
CA ILE A 271 59.96 31.38 -12.25
C ILE A 271 58.57 30.96 -11.74
N HIS A 272 58.25 31.24 -10.48
CA HIS A 272 56.94 30.97 -9.90
C HIS A 272 55.83 31.74 -10.64
N THR A 273 56.00 33.05 -10.81
CA THR A 273 54.99 33.90 -11.46
C THR A 273 54.77 33.55 -12.93
N THR A 274 55.81 33.13 -13.65
CA THR A 274 55.70 32.64 -15.03
C THR A 274 54.96 31.30 -15.09
N THR A 275 55.37 30.32 -14.28
CA THR A 275 54.72 29.01 -14.19
C THR A 275 53.24 29.10 -13.79
N LEU A 276 52.90 30.03 -12.88
CA LEU A 276 51.51 30.30 -12.47
C LEU A 276 50.68 30.82 -13.65
N LYS A 277 51.20 31.78 -14.42
CA LYS A 277 50.53 32.31 -15.62
C LYS A 277 50.32 31.25 -16.69
N GLU A 278 51.31 30.38 -16.89
CA GLU A 278 51.19 29.23 -17.81
C GLU A 278 50.10 28.26 -17.36
N ASN A 279 50.01 27.95 -16.06
CA ASN A 279 48.96 27.09 -15.52
C ASN A 279 47.56 27.69 -15.71
N GLN A 280 47.41 28.98 -15.40
CA GLN A 280 46.16 29.72 -15.62
C GLN A 280 45.77 29.76 -17.11
N ALA A 281 46.74 29.92 -18.01
CA ALA A 281 46.51 29.89 -19.45
C ALA A 281 46.04 28.50 -19.93
N LEU A 282 46.60 27.41 -19.38
CA LEU A 282 46.16 26.05 -19.68
C LEU A 282 44.72 25.78 -19.19
N GLN A 283 44.35 26.28 -18.01
CA GLN A 283 42.98 26.18 -17.49
C GLN A 283 41.99 26.96 -18.38
N GLN A 284 42.34 28.19 -18.76
CA GLN A 284 41.51 28.99 -19.68
C GLN A 284 41.39 28.35 -21.06
N ALA A 285 42.47 27.75 -21.58
CA ALA A 285 42.44 27.02 -22.85
C ALA A 285 41.51 25.81 -22.78
N LYS A 286 41.53 25.06 -21.66
CA LYS A 286 40.60 23.95 -21.41
C LYS A 286 39.15 24.42 -21.42
N ASP A 287 38.84 25.51 -20.71
CA ASP A 287 37.50 26.07 -20.65
C ASP A 287 37.01 26.56 -22.02
N LEU A 288 37.89 27.21 -22.81
CA LEU A 288 37.57 27.67 -24.18
C LEU A 288 37.23 26.52 -25.14
N VAL A 289 37.83 25.34 -24.96
CA VAL A 289 37.53 24.14 -25.77
C VAL A 289 36.14 23.58 -25.43
N LEU A 290 35.70 23.68 -24.17
CA LEU A 290 34.42 23.14 -23.70
C LEU A 290 33.23 24.09 -23.95
N GLU A 291 33.51 25.39 -24.03
CA GLU A 291 32.53 26.47 -24.15
C GLU A 291 31.50 26.29 -25.29
N PRO A 292 31.89 25.93 -26.54
CA PRO A 292 30.92 25.69 -27.64
C PRO A 292 29.91 24.58 -27.34
N SER A 293 30.37 23.51 -26.70
CA SER A 293 29.54 22.36 -26.32
C SER A 293 28.59 22.72 -25.16
N GLN A 294 29.06 23.51 -24.19
CA GLN A 294 28.23 24.03 -23.10
C GLN A 294 27.11 24.94 -23.61
N ARG A 295 27.43 25.92 -24.48
CA ARG A 295 26.43 26.80 -25.09
C ARG A 295 25.39 26.04 -25.90
N SER A 296 25.80 25.00 -26.62
CA SER A 296 24.89 24.14 -27.38
C SER A 296 23.91 23.42 -26.45
N ILE A 297 24.40 22.83 -25.35
CA ILE A 297 23.57 22.16 -24.33
C ILE A 297 22.61 23.15 -23.68
N GLU A 298 23.08 24.32 -23.25
CA GLU A 298 22.23 25.33 -22.62
C GLU A 298 21.13 25.84 -23.57
N GLY A 299 21.48 26.11 -24.83
CA GLY A 299 20.52 26.49 -25.86
C GLY A 299 19.48 25.40 -26.10
N MET A 300 19.91 24.13 -26.11
CA MET A 300 19.01 23.00 -26.29
C MET A 300 18.13 22.74 -25.06
N ALA A 301 18.66 22.90 -23.84
CA ALA A 301 17.93 22.77 -22.60
C ALA A 301 16.79 23.80 -22.51
N LYS A 302 17.03 25.05 -22.94
CA LYS A 302 15.97 26.07 -23.05
C LYS A 302 14.87 25.67 -24.03
N ARG A 303 15.23 25.12 -25.20
CA ARG A 303 14.25 24.62 -26.19
C ARG A 303 13.46 23.44 -25.64
N LEU A 304 14.13 22.49 -24.98
CA LEU A 304 13.50 21.34 -24.34
C LEU A 304 12.46 21.79 -23.32
N LEU A 305 12.83 22.73 -22.45
CA LEU A 305 11.92 23.32 -21.46
C LEU A 305 10.70 23.98 -22.14
N GLN A 306 10.92 24.78 -23.19
CA GLN A 306 9.82 25.35 -23.99
C GLN A 306 8.90 24.26 -24.57
N SER A 307 9.47 23.18 -25.13
CA SER A 307 8.67 22.09 -25.69
C SER A 307 7.86 21.35 -24.61
N GLN A 308 8.41 21.15 -23.42
CA GLN A 308 7.67 20.59 -22.28
C GLN A 308 6.45 21.46 -21.94
N TYR A 309 6.62 22.78 -21.89
CA TYR A 309 5.49 23.70 -21.67
C TYR A 309 4.46 23.63 -22.79
N THR A 310 4.89 23.59 -24.06
CA THR A 310 3.93 23.48 -25.18
C THR A 310 3.11 22.19 -25.12
N VAL A 311 3.71 21.07 -24.68
CA VAL A 311 2.99 19.81 -24.48
C VAL A 311 1.94 19.95 -23.38
N GLN A 312 2.28 20.61 -22.28
CA GLN A 312 1.33 20.80 -21.19
C GLN A 312 0.17 21.73 -21.58
N LEU A 313 0.46 22.82 -22.31
CA LEU A 313 -0.59 23.70 -22.85
C LEU A 313 -1.50 22.97 -23.85
N ALA A 314 -0.92 22.20 -24.76
CA ALA A 314 -1.70 21.39 -25.72
C ALA A 314 -2.55 20.33 -25.03
N TYR A 315 -2.07 19.78 -23.92
CA TYR A 315 -2.84 18.85 -23.10
C TYR A 315 -4.05 19.56 -22.47
N CYS A 316 -3.85 20.74 -21.89
CA CYS A 316 -4.92 21.54 -21.33
C CYS A 316 -5.95 21.98 -22.37
N GLU A 317 -5.53 22.43 -23.56
CA GLU A 317 -6.48 22.78 -24.64
C GLU A 317 -7.30 21.56 -25.08
N HIS A 318 -6.66 20.40 -25.23
CA HIS A 318 -7.36 19.17 -25.61
C HIS A 318 -8.40 18.76 -24.56
N GLN A 319 -8.02 18.83 -23.29
CA GLN A 319 -8.90 18.59 -22.16
C GLN A 319 -10.10 19.56 -22.13
N GLN A 320 -9.87 20.85 -22.36
CA GLN A 320 -10.94 21.85 -22.42
C GLN A 320 -11.87 21.62 -23.62
N ALA A 321 -11.32 21.28 -24.79
CA ALA A 321 -12.13 20.93 -25.96
C ALA A 321 -13.01 19.71 -25.70
N GLN A 322 -12.51 18.71 -24.98
CA GLN A 322 -13.31 17.55 -24.55
C GLN A 322 -14.42 17.96 -23.58
N LEU A 323 -14.13 18.80 -22.58
CA LEU A 323 -15.18 19.32 -21.69
C LEU A 323 -16.26 20.08 -22.47
N ALA A 324 -15.87 20.99 -23.35
CA ALA A 324 -16.81 21.74 -24.18
C ALA A 324 -17.70 20.82 -25.02
N LEU A 325 -17.14 19.76 -25.60
CA LEU A 325 -17.92 18.75 -26.33
C LEU A 325 -18.88 17.99 -25.40
N THR A 326 -18.44 17.58 -24.21
CA THR A 326 -19.31 16.88 -23.24
C THR A 326 -20.45 17.77 -22.74
N ILE A 327 -20.18 19.05 -22.49
CA ILE A 327 -21.18 20.07 -22.15
C ILE A 327 -22.24 20.14 -23.24
N LEU A 328 -21.82 20.28 -24.51
CA LEU A 328 -22.74 20.32 -25.64
C LEU A 328 -23.57 19.04 -25.79
N LYS A 329 -22.98 17.87 -25.55
CA LYS A 329 -23.71 16.59 -25.56
C LYS A 329 -24.78 16.54 -24.47
N ILE A 330 -24.48 17.03 -23.26
CA ILE A 330 -25.46 17.09 -22.16
C ILE A 330 -26.56 18.10 -22.49
N GLU A 331 -26.22 19.31 -22.96
CA GLU A 331 -27.20 20.32 -23.38
C GLU A 331 -28.17 19.75 -24.41
N TRP A 332 -27.64 19.09 -25.44
CA TRP A 332 -28.45 18.47 -26.49
C TRP A 332 -29.33 17.35 -25.95
N GLY A 333 -28.79 16.46 -25.12
CA GLY A 333 -29.56 15.37 -24.52
C GLY A 333 -30.66 15.87 -23.58
N LEU A 334 -30.41 16.94 -22.82
CA LEU A 334 -31.42 17.57 -21.96
C LEU A 334 -32.55 18.22 -22.78
N VAL A 335 -32.23 18.86 -23.91
CA VAL A 335 -33.26 19.39 -24.83
C VAL A 335 -34.09 18.26 -25.43
N GLN A 336 -33.46 17.18 -25.88
CA GLN A 336 -34.19 16.00 -26.39
C GLN A 336 -35.05 15.33 -25.32
N LEU A 337 -34.56 15.29 -24.08
CA LEU A 337 -35.31 14.78 -22.94
C LEU A 337 -36.55 15.65 -22.70
N ALA A 338 -36.39 16.98 -22.68
CA ALA A 338 -37.49 17.92 -22.53
C ALA A 338 -38.54 17.72 -23.63
N GLU A 339 -38.13 17.68 -24.91
CA GLU A 339 -39.01 17.42 -26.05
C GLU A 339 -39.83 16.11 -25.91
N LYS A 340 -39.26 15.07 -25.29
CA LYS A 340 -39.93 13.76 -25.07
C LYS A 340 -40.75 13.67 -23.80
N THR A 341 -40.41 14.42 -22.75
CA THR A 341 -40.96 14.22 -21.40
C THR A 341 -41.79 15.40 -20.89
N ASP A 342 -41.73 16.58 -21.51
CA ASP A 342 -42.40 17.78 -21.02
C ASP A 342 -43.91 17.59 -20.90
N ALA A 343 -44.56 16.93 -21.87
CA ALA A 343 -46.00 16.64 -21.81
C ALA A 343 -46.37 15.66 -20.67
N SER A 344 -45.51 14.70 -20.35
CA SER A 344 -45.71 13.77 -19.23
C SER A 344 -45.40 14.43 -17.89
N LEU A 345 -44.40 15.32 -17.84
CA LEU A 345 -44.01 16.07 -16.66
C LEU A 345 -45.04 17.13 -16.28
N THR A 346 -45.62 17.86 -17.23
CA THR A 346 -46.72 18.80 -16.94
C THR A 346 -47.91 18.06 -16.36
N TRP A 347 -48.26 16.92 -16.92
CA TRP A 347 -49.30 16.05 -16.37
C TRP A 347 -48.95 15.54 -14.96
N PHE A 348 -47.71 15.12 -14.72
CA PHE A 348 -47.26 14.72 -13.38
C PHE A 348 -47.37 15.88 -12.37
N GLN A 349 -47.03 17.11 -12.78
CA GLN A 349 -47.19 18.29 -11.94
C GLN A 349 -48.67 18.56 -11.65
N GLU A 350 -49.56 18.40 -12.62
CA GLU A 350 -51.01 18.49 -12.40
C GLU A 350 -51.50 17.43 -11.39
N LEU A 351 -51.02 16.18 -11.50
CA LEU A 351 -51.35 15.12 -10.54
C LEU A 351 -50.85 15.45 -9.14
N LYS A 352 -49.67 16.06 -9.02
CA LYS A 352 -49.06 16.47 -7.74
C LYS A 352 -49.91 17.51 -7.00
N THR A 353 -50.68 18.32 -7.71
CA THR A 353 -51.54 19.37 -7.12
C THR A 353 -52.91 18.89 -6.66
N LYS A 354 -53.31 17.67 -7.03
CA LYS A 354 -54.64 17.12 -6.75
C LYS A 354 -54.62 16.21 -5.52
N GLU A 355 -55.76 16.11 -4.85
CA GLU A 355 -55.97 15.10 -3.82
C GLU A 355 -55.80 13.69 -4.43
N PRO A 356 -55.29 12.71 -3.69
CA PRO A 356 -54.80 11.45 -4.25
C PRO A 356 -55.91 10.58 -4.88
N ASN A 357 -57.18 10.73 -4.44
CA ASN A 357 -58.31 10.08 -5.10
C ASN A 357 -58.72 10.77 -6.41
N GLU A 358 -58.65 12.10 -6.47
CA GLU A 358 -58.92 12.86 -7.69
C GLU A 358 -57.80 12.67 -8.72
N ALA A 359 -56.55 12.61 -8.25
CA ALA A 359 -55.38 12.27 -9.05
C ALA A 359 -55.54 10.88 -9.69
N PHE A 360 -56.04 9.90 -8.93
CA PHE A 360 -56.31 8.57 -9.44
C PHE A 360 -57.45 8.56 -10.50
N GLN A 361 -58.52 9.31 -10.30
CA GLN A 361 -59.57 9.46 -11.33
C GLN A 361 -59.03 10.10 -12.62
N CYS A 362 -58.14 11.09 -12.49
CA CYS A 362 -57.48 11.69 -13.65
C CYS A 362 -56.54 10.72 -14.37
N PHE A 363 -55.90 9.80 -13.62
CA PHE A 363 -55.05 8.74 -14.16
C PHE A 363 -55.85 7.73 -15.00
N LEU A 364 -57.05 7.33 -14.54
CA LEU A 364 -57.89 6.37 -15.26
C LEU A 364 -58.35 6.85 -16.64
N ASN A 365 -58.41 8.17 -16.86
CA ASN A 365 -58.80 8.77 -18.14
C ASN A 365 -57.67 8.81 -19.19
N LYS A 366 -56.47 8.32 -18.86
CA LYS A 366 -55.31 8.34 -19.76
C LYS A 366 -55.16 7.06 -20.58
N THR A 367 -54.48 7.20 -21.71
CA THR A 367 -54.18 6.05 -22.58
C THR A 367 -53.10 5.16 -21.93
N PRO A 368 -53.14 3.83 -22.17
CA PRO A 368 -52.13 2.92 -21.64
C PRO A 368 -50.71 3.25 -22.17
N SER A 369 -50.60 3.84 -23.36
CA SER A 369 -49.32 4.30 -23.91
C SER A 369 -48.71 5.42 -23.07
N ASP A 370 -49.50 6.43 -22.66
CA ASP A 370 -49.01 7.55 -21.86
C ASP A 370 -48.53 7.10 -20.47
N VAL A 371 -49.26 6.16 -19.86
CA VAL A 371 -48.89 5.55 -18.57
C VAL A 371 -47.59 4.77 -18.71
N SER A 372 -47.44 3.96 -19.77
CA SER A 372 -46.20 3.22 -20.02
C SER A 372 -45.00 4.14 -20.28
N ALA A 373 -45.21 5.26 -20.99
CA ALA A 373 -44.18 6.27 -21.21
C ALA A 373 -43.75 6.94 -19.89
N GLY A 374 -44.70 7.24 -19.00
CA GLY A 374 -44.41 7.77 -17.67
C GLY A 374 -43.61 6.78 -16.79
N ILE A 375 -43.99 5.49 -16.79
CA ILE A 375 -43.27 4.43 -16.06
C ILE A 375 -41.84 4.24 -16.58
N ASN A 376 -41.66 4.34 -17.90
CA ASN A 376 -40.37 4.13 -18.57
C ASN A 376 -39.54 5.41 -18.73
N ALA A 377 -40.00 6.56 -18.21
CA ALA A 377 -39.33 7.84 -18.43
C ALA A 377 -37.90 7.88 -17.86
N THR A 378 -37.65 7.16 -16.76
CA THR A 378 -36.31 7.01 -16.15
C THR A 378 -35.33 6.25 -17.05
N ALA A 379 -35.84 5.38 -17.92
CA ALA A 379 -35.03 4.69 -18.92
C ALA A 379 -34.47 5.66 -19.96
N LEU A 380 -35.13 6.78 -20.26
CA LEU A 380 -34.65 7.74 -21.26
C LEU A 380 -33.34 8.43 -20.86
N ILE A 381 -33.05 8.56 -19.55
CA ILE A 381 -31.79 9.14 -19.05
C ILE A 381 -30.70 8.08 -18.90
N THR A 382 -31.09 6.86 -18.52
CA THR A 382 -30.14 5.77 -18.22
C THR A 382 -29.80 4.91 -19.43
N SER A 383 -30.68 4.87 -20.44
CA SER A 383 -30.42 4.18 -21.70
C SER A 383 -29.35 4.88 -22.51
N ARG A 384 -28.47 4.09 -23.12
CA ARG A 384 -27.48 4.59 -24.06
C ARG A 384 -28.11 4.73 -25.44
N PRO A 385 -27.89 5.85 -26.15
CA PRO A 385 -28.42 6.02 -27.51
C PRO A 385 -27.67 5.14 -28.53
N SER A 386 -26.40 4.79 -28.27
CA SER A 386 -25.60 3.88 -29.08
C SER A 386 -24.62 3.12 -28.18
N PHE A 387 -24.01 2.03 -28.67
CA PHE A 387 -22.99 1.29 -27.92
C PHE A 387 -21.76 2.16 -27.58
N HIS A 388 -21.45 3.13 -28.43
CA HIS A 388 -20.27 4.00 -28.30
C HIS A 388 -20.53 5.29 -27.51
N ASP A 389 -21.79 5.67 -27.33
CA ASP A 389 -22.17 6.87 -26.60
C ASP A 389 -22.58 6.54 -25.17
N LEU A 390 -22.21 7.44 -24.25
CA LEU A 390 -22.62 7.38 -22.85
C LEU A 390 -24.08 7.84 -22.72
N SER A 391 -24.77 7.32 -21.70
CA SER A 391 -26.09 7.82 -21.32
C SER A 391 -25.99 9.24 -20.72
N LEU A 392 -27.13 9.93 -20.56
CA LEU A 392 -27.13 11.28 -19.99
C LEU A 392 -26.62 11.31 -18.54
N SER A 393 -26.96 10.29 -17.74
CA SER A 393 -26.44 10.17 -16.37
C SER A 393 -24.95 9.87 -16.33
N GLU A 394 -24.46 9.02 -17.24
CA GLU A 394 -23.03 8.70 -17.36
C GLU A 394 -22.23 9.92 -17.84
N LEU A 395 -22.76 10.70 -18.79
CA LEU A 395 -22.15 11.94 -19.26
C LEU A 395 -22.03 12.98 -18.13
N ALA A 396 -23.08 13.14 -17.32
CA ALA A 396 -23.05 14.06 -16.18
C ALA A 396 -22.00 13.66 -15.14
N ALA A 397 -21.88 12.37 -14.84
CA ALA A 397 -20.85 11.85 -13.93
C ALA A 397 -19.43 12.02 -14.51
N ALA A 398 -19.25 11.72 -15.81
CA ALA A 398 -17.96 11.89 -16.49
C ALA A 398 -17.51 13.36 -16.51
N LEU A 399 -18.44 14.27 -16.76
CA LEU A 399 -18.19 15.71 -16.73
C LEU A 399 -17.76 16.20 -15.34
N GLU A 400 -18.35 15.69 -14.26
CA GLU A 400 -17.94 16.04 -12.91
C GLU A 400 -16.53 15.54 -12.57
N GLN A 401 -16.18 14.32 -13.01
CA GLN A 401 -14.81 13.79 -12.85
C GLN A 401 -13.79 14.57 -13.67
N GLU A 402 -14.07 14.87 -14.94
CA GLU A 402 -13.17 15.64 -15.81
C GLU A 402 -13.00 17.08 -15.31
N ARG A 403 -14.05 17.69 -14.76
CA ARG A 403 -13.97 18.99 -14.09
C ARG A 403 -12.92 18.96 -12.97
N ILE A 404 -13.03 18.00 -12.05
CA ILE A 404 -12.12 17.90 -10.89
C ILE A 404 -10.66 17.75 -11.36
N LYS A 405 -10.41 16.84 -12.31
CA LYS A 405 -9.06 16.61 -12.87
C LYS A 405 -8.48 17.86 -13.54
N GLN A 406 -9.27 18.61 -14.29
CA GLN A 406 -8.79 19.80 -14.99
C GLN A 406 -8.54 20.97 -14.04
N THR A 407 -9.34 21.10 -12.99
CA THR A 407 -9.16 22.17 -11.99
C THR A 407 -7.82 22.04 -11.26
N THR A 408 -7.41 20.82 -10.92
CA THR A 408 -6.10 20.56 -10.29
C THR A 408 -4.97 20.80 -11.28
N ASN A 409 -5.07 20.24 -12.49
CA ASN A 409 -4.01 20.33 -13.50
C ASN A 409 -3.76 21.77 -13.96
N LEU A 410 -4.80 22.59 -14.15
CA LEU A 410 -4.65 23.97 -14.60
C LEU A 410 -4.03 24.86 -13.52
N ARG A 411 -4.40 24.70 -12.24
CA ARG A 411 -3.77 25.46 -11.15
C ARG A 411 -2.28 25.13 -11.03
N ASP A 412 -1.94 23.85 -11.04
CA ASP A 412 -0.55 23.40 -10.94
C ASP A 412 0.26 23.86 -12.16
N LEU A 413 -0.35 23.89 -13.35
CA LEU A 413 0.24 24.40 -14.58
C LEU A 413 0.54 25.89 -14.49
N ILE A 414 -0.43 26.71 -14.09
CA ILE A 414 -0.29 28.17 -14.03
C ILE A 414 0.79 28.57 -13.02
N ASP A 415 0.80 27.92 -11.86
CA ASP A 415 1.81 28.15 -10.83
C ASP A 415 3.21 27.73 -11.29
N SER A 416 3.31 26.70 -12.13
CA SER A 416 4.58 26.24 -12.71
C SER A 416 5.05 27.13 -13.87
N CYS A 417 4.14 27.56 -14.75
CA CYS A 417 4.41 28.42 -15.90
C CYS A 417 4.82 29.84 -15.47
N ARG A 418 4.14 30.43 -14.47
CA ARG A 418 4.48 31.75 -13.93
C ARG A 418 5.88 31.82 -13.30
N LYS A 419 6.42 30.68 -12.86
CA LYS A 419 7.75 30.59 -12.24
C LYS A 419 8.89 30.42 -13.24
N ALA A 420 8.63 29.96 -14.47
CA ALA A 420 9.69 29.43 -15.33
C ALA A 420 10.20 30.35 -16.45
N ALA A 421 9.38 31.25 -17.01
CA ALA A 421 9.78 32.44 -17.78
C ALA A 421 8.57 33.02 -18.55
N PRO A 422 8.52 34.36 -18.79
CA PRO A 422 7.38 35.05 -19.37
C PRO A 422 7.55 35.20 -20.89
N ASP A 423 6.98 34.30 -21.68
CA ASP A 423 6.69 34.64 -23.09
C ASP A 423 5.33 35.36 -23.12
N PRO A 424 5.26 36.65 -23.49
CA PRO A 424 4.02 37.41 -23.45
C PRO A 424 2.92 36.83 -24.35
N GLN A 425 3.29 36.11 -25.42
CA GLN A 425 2.31 35.45 -26.30
C GLN A 425 1.70 34.21 -25.63
N LEU A 426 2.50 33.44 -24.87
CA LEU A 426 2.01 32.28 -24.12
C LEU A 426 1.16 32.70 -22.92
N ASN A 427 1.46 33.85 -22.30
CA ASN A 427 0.66 34.39 -21.19
C ASN A 427 -0.75 34.77 -21.65
N GLY A 428 -0.89 35.46 -22.78
CA GLY A 428 -2.22 35.81 -23.31
C GLY A 428 -3.05 34.58 -23.70
N PHE A 429 -2.42 33.53 -24.21
CA PHE A 429 -3.10 32.26 -24.47
C PHE A 429 -3.52 31.54 -23.19
N GLN A 430 -2.68 31.56 -22.15
CA GLN A 430 -3.00 30.98 -20.83
C GLN A 430 -4.20 31.69 -20.18
N ASP A 431 -4.24 33.02 -20.23
CA ASP A 431 -5.35 33.79 -19.66
C ASP A 431 -6.67 33.50 -20.41
N ASN A 432 -6.61 33.34 -21.73
CA ASN A 432 -7.77 32.93 -22.54
C ASN A 432 -8.24 31.50 -22.19
N LEU A 433 -7.31 30.55 -22.04
CA LEU A 433 -7.63 29.18 -21.62
C LEU A 433 -8.25 29.16 -20.22
N LEU A 434 -7.77 30.00 -19.31
CA LEU A 434 -8.32 30.15 -17.97
C LEU A 434 -9.74 30.70 -17.97
N ALA A 435 -9.96 31.81 -18.67
CA ALA A 435 -11.28 32.43 -18.78
C ALA A 435 -12.29 31.48 -19.43
N GLU A 436 -11.88 30.75 -20.46
CA GLU A 436 -12.72 29.72 -21.07
C GLU A 436 -13.02 28.59 -20.10
N PHE A 437 -12.02 28.10 -19.35
CA PHE A 437 -12.23 27.04 -18.37
C PHE A 437 -13.20 27.44 -17.26
N GLU A 438 -13.08 28.64 -16.70
CA GLU A 438 -14.00 29.15 -15.68
C GLU A 438 -15.44 29.20 -16.22
N CYS A 439 -15.61 29.65 -17.47
CA CYS A 439 -16.92 29.67 -18.14
C CYS A 439 -17.48 28.25 -18.34
N LEU A 440 -16.66 27.31 -18.81
CA LEU A 440 -17.06 25.91 -18.99
C LEU A 440 -17.38 25.24 -17.66
N GLN A 441 -16.63 25.54 -16.60
CA GLN A 441 -16.84 24.99 -15.27
C GLN A 441 -18.18 25.44 -14.68
N GLU A 442 -18.51 26.71 -14.84
CA GLU A 442 -19.78 27.26 -14.40
C GLU A 442 -20.96 26.63 -15.17
N LYS A 443 -20.83 26.49 -16.50
CA LYS A 443 -21.83 25.80 -17.33
C LYS A 443 -21.99 24.33 -16.94
N ALA A 444 -20.89 23.62 -16.71
CA ALA A 444 -20.86 22.22 -16.29
C ALA A 444 -21.63 22.03 -14.97
N LEU A 445 -21.34 22.83 -13.94
CA LEU A 445 -22.04 22.81 -12.66
C LEU A 445 -23.55 23.00 -12.85
N ARG A 446 -23.94 24.00 -13.64
CA ARG A 446 -25.36 24.29 -13.91
C ARG A 446 -26.07 23.11 -14.60
N LEU A 447 -25.46 22.52 -15.62
CA LEU A 447 -26.04 21.39 -16.34
C LEU A 447 -26.13 20.12 -15.51
N THR A 448 -25.13 19.84 -14.66
CA THR A 448 -25.20 18.71 -13.72
C THR A 448 -26.33 18.87 -12.72
N ALA A 449 -26.51 20.08 -12.18
CA ALA A 449 -27.62 20.38 -11.27
C ALA A 449 -28.98 20.20 -11.96
N LEU A 450 -29.12 20.73 -13.18
CA LEU A 450 -30.35 20.60 -13.96
C LEU A 450 -30.65 19.14 -14.33
N ASN A 451 -29.63 18.37 -14.72
CA ASN A 451 -29.78 16.95 -15.01
C ASN A 451 -30.23 16.18 -13.76
N ASN A 452 -29.62 16.45 -12.60
CA ASN A 452 -30.00 15.81 -11.34
C ASN A 452 -31.44 16.16 -10.94
N GLU A 453 -31.86 17.41 -11.12
CA GLU A 453 -33.24 17.83 -10.88
C GLU A 453 -34.22 17.08 -11.81
N LYS A 454 -33.92 17.00 -13.11
CA LYS A 454 -34.75 16.26 -14.08
C LYS A 454 -34.79 14.76 -13.78
N VAL A 455 -33.67 14.16 -13.38
CA VAL A 455 -33.60 12.76 -12.92
C VAL A 455 -34.53 12.53 -11.74
N GLN A 456 -34.50 13.41 -10.74
CA GLN A 456 -35.38 13.32 -9.57
C GLN A 456 -36.85 13.47 -9.96
N GLN A 457 -37.19 14.43 -10.83
CA GLN A 457 -38.55 14.63 -11.34
C GLN A 457 -39.07 13.41 -12.10
N LEU A 458 -38.27 12.83 -13.01
CA LEU A 458 -38.67 11.64 -13.77
C LEU A 458 -38.77 10.39 -12.89
N HIS A 459 -37.91 10.24 -11.88
CA HIS A 459 -38.03 9.16 -10.91
C HIS A 459 -39.33 9.27 -10.10
N ALA A 460 -39.64 10.44 -9.56
CA ALA A 460 -40.87 10.68 -8.83
C ALA A 460 -42.11 10.42 -9.71
N MET A 461 -42.07 10.85 -10.98
CA MET A 461 -43.14 10.55 -11.95
C MET A 461 -43.28 9.05 -12.20
N SER A 462 -42.20 8.36 -12.60
CA SER A 462 -42.20 6.91 -12.83
C SER A 462 -42.77 6.16 -11.63
N ASP A 463 -42.37 6.59 -10.42
CA ASP A 463 -42.80 5.98 -9.18
C ASP A 463 -44.31 6.15 -8.95
N VAL A 464 -44.82 7.38 -9.04
CA VAL A 464 -46.26 7.64 -8.89
C VAL A 464 -47.08 6.88 -9.95
N MET A 465 -46.60 6.80 -11.19
CA MET A 465 -47.29 6.05 -12.24
C MET A 465 -47.33 4.54 -11.95
N ARG A 466 -46.26 3.95 -11.39
CA ARG A 466 -46.27 2.54 -10.96
C ARG A 466 -47.24 2.31 -9.81
N LEU A 467 -47.28 3.20 -8.82
CA LEU A 467 -48.23 3.11 -7.70
C LEU A 467 -49.68 3.18 -8.18
N MET A 468 -49.98 4.14 -9.06
CA MET A 468 -51.32 4.29 -9.64
C MET A 468 -51.69 3.09 -10.51
N LYS A 469 -50.75 2.55 -11.28
CA LYS A 469 -50.98 1.35 -12.09
C LYS A 469 -51.28 0.12 -11.22
N GLN A 470 -50.51 -0.10 -10.16
CA GLN A 470 -50.79 -1.17 -9.20
C GLN A 470 -52.14 -0.98 -8.49
N ARG A 471 -52.48 0.25 -8.11
CA ARG A 471 -53.81 0.55 -7.55
C ARG A 471 -54.93 0.20 -8.53
N GLN A 472 -54.79 0.53 -9.81
CA GLN A 472 -55.76 0.17 -10.83
C GLN A 472 -55.89 -1.36 -10.94
N ASP A 473 -54.78 -2.08 -10.97
CA ASP A 473 -54.81 -3.54 -11.08
C ASP A 473 -55.52 -4.17 -9.85
N ILE A 474 -55.26 -3.66 -8.64
CA ILE A 474 -55.97 -4.04 -7.41
C ILE A 474 -57.48 -3.75 -7.51
N GLU A 475 -57.88 -2.53 -7.87
CA GLU A 475 -59.30 -2.15 -7.94
C GLU A 475 -60.05 -2.96 -9.01
N THR A 476 -59.42 -3.30 -10.14
CA THR A 476 -60.04 -4.17 -11.16
C THR A 476 -60.26 -5.59 -10.66
N VAL A 477 -59.40 -6.09 -9.77
CA VAL A 477 -59.54 -7.44 -9.21
C VAL A 477 -60.57 -7.43 -8.09
N LEU A 478 -60.54 -6.44 -7.20
CA LEU A 478 -61.54 -6.29 -6.13
C LEU A 478 -62.95 -6.09 -6.69
N THR A 479 -63.14 -5.29 -7.75
CA THR A 479 -64.44 -5.12 -8.41
C THR A 479 -64.92 -6.40 -9.09
N ARG A 480 -64.02 -7.17 -9.71
CA ARG A 480 -64.34 -8.50 -10.25
C ARG A 480 -64.76 -9.46 -9.15
N LEU A 481 -64.05 -9.48 -8.02
CA LEU A 481 -64.37 -10.32 -6.86
C LEU A 481 -65.72 -9.98 -6.23
N ALA A 482 -66.03 -8.69 -6.08
CA ALA A 482 -67.31 -8.23 -5.54
C ALA A 482 -68.51 -8.66 -6.42
N ASN A 483 -68.30 -8.83 -7.73
CA ASN A 483 -69.34 -9.27 -8.65
C ASN A 483 -69.50 -10.81 -8.71
N ASP A 484 -68.45 -11.58 -8.38
CA ASP A 484 -68.37 -13.05 -8.54
C ASP A 484 -68.46 -13.84 -7.21
N GLU A 485 -68.87 -13.21 -6.09
CA GLU A 485 -68.83 -13.77 -4.71
C GLU A 485 -69.44 -15.18 -4.49
N ARG A 486 -70.18 -15.75 -5.44
CA ARG A 486 -70.95 -16.99 -5.25
C ARG A 486 -70.57 -18.18 -6.13
N THR A 487 -69.67 -18.04 -7.11
CA THR A 487 -69.50 -19.08 -8.16
C THR A 487 -68.10 -19.68 -8.28
N ARG A 488 -67.06 -19.08 -7.68
CA ARG A 488 -65.68 -19.55 -7.85
C ARG A 488 -65.15 -20.34 -6.66
N GLU A 489 -64.28 -21.31 -6.94
CA GLU A 489 -63.57 -22.05 -5.89
C GLU A 489 -62.57 -21.14 -5.14
N PRO A 490 -62.55 -21.18 -3.79
CA PRO A 490 -61.68 -20.35 -2.96
C PRO A 490 -60.19 -20.44 -3.34
N ALA A 491 -59.69 -21.63 -3.72
CA ALA A 491 -58.32 -21.85 -4.14
C ALA A 491 -57.89 -20.99 -5.36
N LEU A 492 -58.77 -20.78 -6.34
CA LEU A 492 -58.46 -19.94 -7.51
C LEU A 492 -58.38 -18.46 -7.14
N LEU A 493 -59.20 -18.02 -6.18
CA LEU A 493 -59.20 -16.63 -5.69
C LEU A 493 -57.92 -16.33 -4.90
N VAL A 494 -57.45 -17.28 -4.08
CA VAL A 494 -56.16 -17.17 -3.39
C VAL A 494 -55.01 -17.11 -4.40
N ALA A 495 -55.05 -17.93 -5.46
CA ALA A 495 -54.03 -17.94 -6.51
C ALA A 495 -53.96 -16.60 -7.30
N GLU A 496 -55.08 -15.90 -7.48
CA GLU A 496 -55.12 -14.59 -8.13
C GLU A 496 -54.66 -13.45 -7.20
N LEU A 497 -55.05 -13.46 -5.91
CA LEU A 497 -54.79 -12.38 -4.96
C LEU A 497 -53.36 -12.40 -4.35
N GLN A 498 -52.80 -13.59 -4.09
CA GLN A 498 -51.47 -13.75 -3.50
C GLN A 498 -50.33 -13.07 -4.30
N PRO A 499 -50.21 -13.26 -5.64
CA PRO A 499 -49.13 -12.64 -6.41
C PRO A 499 -49.28 -11.11 -6.47
N LEU A 500 -50.52 -10.60 -6.52
CA LEU A 500 -50.80 -9.16 -6.51
C LEU A 500 -50.41 -8.51 -5.18
N LEU A 501 -50.76 -9.14 -4.06
CA LEU A 501 -50.36 -8.66 -2.74
C LEU A 501 -48.83 -8.65 -2.61
N THR A 502 -48.16 -9.73 -3.05
CA THR A 502 -46.70 -9.85 -2.99
C THR A 502 -46.01 -8.77 -3.83
N ALA A 503 -46.50 -8.54 -5.06
CA ALA A 503 -45.98 -7.48 -5.94
C ALA A 503 -46.18 -6.08 -5.34
N THR A 504 -47.33 -5.86 -4.68
CA THR A 504 -47.68 -4.60 -4.02
C THR A 504 -46.79 -4.34 -2.80
N ILE A 505 -46.56 -5.34 -1.95
CA ILE A 505 -45.68 -5.23 -0.78
C ILE A 505 -44.24 -4.93 -1.22
N ASN A 506 -43.74 -5.62 -2.25
CA ASN A 506 -42.42 -5.35 -2.79
C ASN A 506 -42.28 -3.92 -3.31
N LEU A 507 -43.27 -3.45 -4.08
CA LEU A 507 -43.28 -2.07 -4.59
C LEU A 507 -43.33 -1.03 -3.45
N LEU A 508 -44.18 -1.25 -2.44
CA LEU A 508 -44.25 -0.39 -1.25
C LEU A 508 -42.91 -0.35 -0.50
N GLY A 509 -42.26 -1.50 -0.33
CA GLY A 509 -40.96 -1.61 0.34
C GLY A 509 -39.83 -0.88 -0.40
N GLU A 510 -39.87 -0.82 -1.73
CA GLU A 510 -38.93 -0.02 -2.54
C GLU A 510 -39.19 1.48 -2.41
N MET A 511 -40.46 1.88 -2.34
CA MET A 511 -40.88 3.27 -2.46
C MET A 511 -40.91 4.02 -1.13
N GLU A 512 -41.15 3.34 -0.01
CA GLU A 512 -41.13 3.94 1.33
C GLU A 512 -39.73 4.35 1.78
N LYS A 513 -38.69 3.85 1.12
CA LYS A 513 -37.31 4.29 1.34
C LYS A 513 -37.01 5.66 0.73
N ARG A 514 -37.93 6.26 -0.03
CA ARG A 514 -37.72 7.53 -0.76
C ARG A 514 -38.36 8.72 -0.04
N SER A 515 -37.79 9.90 -0.28
CA SER A 515 -38.11 11.15 0.43
C SER A 515 -39.23 12.01 -0.19
N ASP A 516 -39.75 11.67 -1.38
CA ASP A 516 -40.77 12.51 -2.03
C ASP A 516 -42.13 12.39 -1.30
N PRO A 517 -42.71 13.48 -0.78
CA PRO A 517 -43.95 13.44 0.01
C PRO A 517 -45.15 12.92 -0.79
N THR A 518 -45.16 13.09 -2.11
CA THR A 518 -46.27 12.64 -2.95
C THR A 518 -46.25 11.15 -3.22
N VAL A 519 -45.06 10.58 -3.39
CA VAL A 519 -44.85 9.12 -3.44
C VAL A 519 -45.29 8.49 -2.11
N VAL A 520 -44.91 9.11 -0.98
CA VAL A 520 -45.29 8.66 0.37
C VAL A 520 -46.81 8.74 0.61
N CYS A 521 -47.49 9.75 0.07
CA CYS A 521 -48.94 9.86 0.20
C CYS A 521 -49.67 8.75 -0.57
N HIS A 522 -49.28 8.52 -1.83
CA HIS A 522 -49.89 7.48 -2.66
C HIS A 522 -49.54 6.07 -2.16
N SER A 523 -48.34 5.84 -1.61
CA SER A 523 -47.96 4.57 -1.01
C SER A 523 -48.82 4.23 0.21
N LYS A 524 -49.18 5.21 1.05
CA LYS A 524 -50.11 5.01 2.17
C LYS A 524 -51.49 4.55 1.72
N GLN A 525 -52.03 5.10 0.64
CA GLN A 525 -53.32 4.67 0.09
C GLN A 525 -53.24 3.25 -0.49
N LEU A 526 -52.16 2.93 -1.20
CA LEU A 526 -51.93 1.60 -1.72
C LEU A 526 -51.75 0.58 -0.59
N ARG A 527 -51.12 0.97 0.53
CA ARG A 527 -51.05 0.15 1.75
C ARG A 527 -52.43 -0.12 2.35
N GLN A 528 -53.33 0.87 2.40
CA GLN A 528 -54.71 0.63 2.83
C GLN A 528 -55.42 -0.38 1.92
N ALA A 529 -55.25 -0.27 0.60
CA ALA A 529 -55.79 -1.25 -0.35
C ALA A 529 -55.16 -2.65 -0.16
N ALA A 530 -53.85 -2.73 0.12
CA ALA A 530 -53.15 -3.98 0.40
C ALA A 530 -53.69 -4.65 1.68
N THR A 531 -53.94 -3.90 2.76
CA THR A 531 -54.55 -4.46 3.99
C THR A 531 -55.96 -5.00 3.74
N LEU A 532 -56.69 -4.41 2.79
CA LEU A 532 -58.00 -4.92 2.41
C LEU A 532 -57.87 -6.24 1.63
N ILE A 533 -56.88 -6.35 0.73
CA ILE A 533 -56.56 -7.63 0.06
C ILE A 533 -56.13 -8.70 1.07
N GLU A 534 -55.25 -8.36 2.02
CA GLU A 534 -54.81 -9.27 3.09
C GLU A 534 -56.01 -9.85 3.84
N SER A 535 -56.95 -8.97 4.25
CA SER A 535 -58.15 -9.41 4.95
C SER A 535 -59.06 -10.33 4.11
N GLN A 536 -59.14 -10.11 2.79
CA GLN A 536 -59.91 -10.96 1.89
C GLN A 536 -59.21 -12.29 1.64
N LEU A 537 -57.88 -12.27 1.53
CA LEU A 537 -57.06 -13.44 1.35
C LEU A 537 -57.14 -14.36 2.57
N GLU A 538 -57.08 -13.82 3.79
CA GLU A 538 -57.31 -14.58 5.03
C GLU A 538 -58.69 -15.24 5.06
N ARG A 539 -59.73 -14.54 4.59
CA ARG A 539 -61.09 -15.09 4.46
C ARG A 539 -61.14 -16.23 3.45
N TYR A 540 -60.55 -16.07 2.26
CA TYR A 540 -60.59 -17.13 1.24
C TYR A 540 -59.70 -18.32 1.59
N GLN A 541 -58.54 -18.11 2.22
CA GLN A 541 -57.70 -19.17 2.74
C GLN A 541 -58.42 -19.98 3.82
N SER A 542 -59.08 -19.31 4.77
CA SER A 542 -59.89 -20.02 5.77
C SER A 542 -61.09 -20.75 5.18
N ALA A 543 -61.73 -20.22 4.13
CA ALA A 543 -62.78 -20.91 3.42
C ALA A 543 -62.27 -22.15 2.65
N ASP A 544 -61.10 -22.06 2.00
CA ASP A 544 -60.48 -23.21 1.31
C ASP A 544 -60.08 -24.29 2.31
N ASP A 545 -59.41 -23.92 3.40
CA ASP A 545 -59.02 -24.82 4.48
C ASP A 545 -60.23 -25.55 5.08
N LEU A 546 -61.33 -24.83 5.34
CA LEU A 546 -62.59 -25.43 5.81
C LEU A 546 -63.16 -26.41 4.81
N LEU A 547 -63.10 -26.10 3.52
CA LEU A 547 -63.64 -26.93 2.45
C LEU A 547 -62.81 -28.20 2.29
N GLN A 548 -61.48 -28.10 2.32
CA GLN A 548 -60.57 -29.23 2.32
C GLN A 548 -60.78 -30.13 3.55
N LEU A 549 -60.85 -29.54 4.75
CA LEU A 549 -61.12 -30.28 6.00
C LEU A 549 -62.49 -30.96 5.97
N THR A 550 -63.51 -30.31 5.43
CA THR A 550 -64.86 -30.90 5.33
C THR A 550 -64.91 -32.05 4.33
N ARG A 551 -64.25 -31.93 3.18
CA ARG A 551 -64.11 -33.04 2.20
C ARG A 551 -63.39 -34.24 2.84
N GLN A 552 -62.31 -33.99 3.57
CA GLN A 552 -61.60 -35.06 4.29
C GLN A 552 -62.45 -35.66 5.41
N GLN A 553 -63.17 -34.84 6.19
CA GLN A 553 -64.09 -35.32 7.22
C GLN A 553 -65.14 -36.25 6.65
N GLN A 554 -65.76 -35.89 5.51
CA GLN A 554 -66.74 -36.73 4.84
C GLN A 554 -66.13 -38.06 4.38
N SER A 555 -64.93 -38.01 3.79
CA SER A 555 -64.20 -39.21 3.36
C SER A 555 -63.91 -40.18 4.53
N ILE A 556 -63.40 -39.66 5.66
CA ILE A 556 -63.15 -40.47 6.86
C ILE A 556 -64.45 -41.02 7.44
N ALA A 557 -65.49 -40.19 7.57
CA ALA A 557 -66.77 -40.60 8.15
C ALA A 557 -67.46 -41.69 7.31
N GLN A 558 -67.43 -41.57 5.98
CA GLN A 558 -67.93 -42.61 5.07
C GLN A 558 -67.15 -43.92 5.24
N THR A 559 -65.83 -43.84 5.31
CA THR A 559 -64.96 -45.02 5.47
C THR A 559 -65.18 -45.69 6.83
N LEU A 560 -65.29 -44.92 7.92
CA LEU A 560 -65.63 -45.42 9.26
C LEU A 560 -66.99 -46.10 9.31
N HIS A 561 -68.00 -45.54 8.64
CA HIS A 561 -69.33 -46.16 8.57
C HIS A 561 -69.27 -47.51 7.85
N ILE A 562 -68.51 -47.63 6.76
CA ILE A 562 -68.34 -48.90 6.04
C ILE A 562 -67.64 -49.91 6.96
N VAL A 563 -66.50 -49.53 7.51
CA VAL A 563 -65.61 -50.39 8.31
C VAL A 563 -66.21 -50.81 9.65
N SER A 564 -67.12 -50.03 10.24
CA SER A 564 -67.83 -50.39 11.47
C SER A 564 -68.96 -51.40 11.26
N LYS A 565 -69.52 -51.50 10.04
CA LYS A 565 -70.60 -52.44 9.69
C LYS A 565 -70.11 -53.70 8.98
N GLU A 566 -68.93 -53.64 8.38
CA GLU A 566 -68.32 -54.76 7.66
C GLU A 566 -67.81 -55.83 8.63
N ALA A 567 -68.24 -57.09 8.44
CA ALA A 567 -67.65 -58.22 9.15
C ALA A 567 -66.25 -58.48 8.59
N VAL A 568 -65.21 -58.27 9.40
CA VAL A 568 -63.79 -58.38 9.01
C VAL A 568 -63.45 -59.75 8.37
N VAL A 569 -64.20 -60.80 8.71
CA VAL A 569 -64.02 -62.17 8.20
C VAL A 569 -64.43 -62.31 6.72
N GLU A 570 -65.36 -61.48 6.23
CA GLU A 570 -65.89 -61.58 4.86
C GLU A 570 -65.16 -60.66 3.86
N SER A 571 -64.30 -59.75 4.33
CA SER A 571 -63.59 -58.78 3.50
C SER A 571 -62.14 -59.18 3.22
N ASN A 572 -61.48 -58.47 2.28
CA ASN A 572 -60.04 -58.59 2.03
C ASN A 572 -59.27 -57.60 2.93
N PRO A 573 -58.72 -58.05 4.06
CA PRO A 573 -58.15 -57.16 5.07
C PRO A 573 -56.91 -56.40 4.55
N SER A 574 -56.13 -56.99 3.64
CA SER A 574 -54.95 -56.36 3.04
C SER A 574 -55.28 -55.16 2.14
N ALA A 575 -56.41 -55.20 1.43
CA ALA A 575 -56.86 -54.11 0.57
C ALA A 575 -57.42 -52.95 1.43
N ARG A 576 -58.24 -53.29 2.43
CA ARG A 576 -58.80 -52.33 3.39
C ARG A 576 -57.73 -51.61 4.21
N MET A 577 -56.69 -52.32 4.64
CA MET A 577 -55.57 -51.71 5.35
C MET A 577 -54.84 -50.65 4.49
N ARG A 578 -54.62 -50.92 3.20
CA ARG A 578 -53.97 -49.96 2.28
C ARG A 578 -54.82 -48.70 2.08
N GLU A 579 -56.13 -48.87 1.89
CA GLU A 579 -57.08 -47.75 1.79
C GLU A 579 -57.08 -46.89 3.06
N LEU A 580 -57.16 -47.52 4.24
CA LEU A 580 -57.14 -46.83 5.54
C LEU A 580 -55.81 -46.10 5.79
N ASN A 581 -54.68 -46.72 5.46
CA ASN A 581 -53.37 -46.08 5.55
C ASN A 581 -53.26 -44.85 4.64
N ALA A 582 -53.68 -44.96 3.38
CA ALA A 582 -53.65 -43.85 2.42
C ALA A 582 -54.55 -42.68 2.88
N LEU A 583 -55.75 -42.99 3.37
CA LEU A 583 -56.67 -42.02 3.94
C LEU A 583 -56.04 -41.31 5.14
N SER A 584 -55.42 -42.05 6.08
CA SER A 584 -54.74 -41.47 7.25
C SER A 584 -53.57 -40.52 6.90
N LEU A 585 -52.80 -40.85 5.86
CA LEU A 585 -51.69 -40.02 5.38
C LEU A 585 -52.18 -38.73 4.72
N ASN A 586 -53.20 -38.81 3.86
CA ASN A 586 -53.79 -37.65 3.21
C ASN A 586 -54.41 -36.68 4.23
N THR A 587 -55.06 -37.22 5.26
CA THR A 587 -55.64 -36.41 6.33
C THR A 587 -54.58 -35.74 7.20
N ALA A 588 -53.46 -36.42 7.48
CA ALA A 588 -52.34 -35.84 8.21
C ALA A 588 -51.69 -34.69 7.42
N ALA A 589 -51.56 -34.83 6.10
CA ALA A 589 -51.06 -33.75 5.24
C ALA A 589 -51.97 -32.51 5.27
N VAL A 590 -53.30 -32.68 5.22
CA VAL A 590 -54.26 -31.57 5.32
C VAL A 590 -54.24 -30.93 6.72
N LEU A 591 -54.08 -31.72 7.79
CA LEU A 591 -53.97 -31.20 9.15
C LEU A 591 -52.71 -30.36 9.40
N GLU A 592 -51.58 -30.74 8.77
CA GLU A 592 -50.35 -29.96 8.82
C GLU A 592 -50.44 -28.70 7.94
N ALA A 593 -51.00 -28.80 6.73
CA ALA A 593 -51.20 -27.64 5.85
C ALA A 593 -52.10 -26.56 6.49
N THR A 594 -53.12 -26.97 7.24
CA THR A 594 -54.07 -26.07 7.93
C THR A 594 -53.60 -25.62 9.32
N LYS A 595 -52.35 -25.95 9.71
CA LYS A 595 -51.85 -25.70 11.07
C LYS A 595 -51.64 -24.24 11.42
N GLY A 596 -51.30 -23.43 10.43
CA GLY A 596 -51.06 -22.00 10.59
C GLY A 596 -52.35 -21.16 10.72
N ASN A 597 -53.52 -21.72 10.38
CA ASN A 597 -54.76 -20.95 10.34
C ASN A 597 -55.39 -20.80 11.75
N GLN A 598 -55.52 -19.56 12.23
CA GLN A 598 -56.04 -19.24 13.56
C GLN A 598 -57.58 -19.14 13.60
N ASN A 599 -58.27 -19.35 12.49
CA ASN A 599 -59.74 -19.29 12.46
C ASN A 599 -60.34 -20.36 13.37
N ARG A 600 -61.27 -19.96 14.25
CA ARG A 600 -61.94 -20.82 15.23
C ARG A 600 -62.66 -22.01 14.58
N ASP A 601 -63.27 -21.81 13.42
CA ASP A 601 -64.03 -22.86 12.73
C ASP A 601 -63.08 -23.90 12.12
N VAL A 602 -61.94 -23.45 11.56
CA VAL A 602 -60.87 -24.32 11.07
C VAL A 602 -60.30 -25.14 12.23
N ALA A 603 -59.96 -24.50 13.35
CA ALA A 603 -59.45 -25.18 14.54
C ALA A 603 -60.44 -26.23 15.09
N SER A 604 -61.73 -25.88 15.15
CA SER A 604 -62.81 -26.81 15.53
C SER A 604 -62.90 -28.02 14.59
N LYS A 605 -62.84 -27.79 13.28
CA LYS A 605 -62.85 -28.85 12.27
C LYS A 605 -61.61 -29.74 12.30
N ARG A 606 -60.43 -29.17 12.54
CA ARG A 606 -59.19 -29.92 12.74
C ARG A 606 -59.30 -30.86 13.95
N LEU A 607 -59.81 -30.36 15.08
CA LEU A 607 -60.05 -31.19 16.27
C LEU A 607 -61.06 -32.31 16.00
N GLN A 608 -62.14 -32.03 15.25
CA GLN A 608 -63.10 -33.06 14.82
C GLN A 608 -62.43 -34.12 13.94
N LEU A 609 -61.56 -33.71 13.01
CA LEU A 609 -60.85 -34.61 12.11
C LEU A 609 -59.82 -35.47 12.85
N ASP A 610 -59.07 -34.87 13.80
CA ASP A 610 -58.16 -35.59 14.70
C ASP A 610 -58.92 -36.64 15.54
N THR A 611 -60.12 -36.29 16.02
CA THR A 611 -60.98 -37.21 16.75
C THR A 611 -61.41 -38.38 15.85
N LEU A 612 -61.82 -38.11 14.60
CA LEU A 612 -62.17 -39.18 13.65
C LEU A 612 -60.97 -40.07 13.29
N LEU A 613 -59.76 -39.51 13.18
CA LEU A 613 -58.54 -40.29 12.98
C LEU A 613 -58.25 -41.21 14.18
N SER A 614 -58.46 -40.71 15.40
CA SER A 614 -58.33 -41.54 16.60
C SER A 614 -59.35 -42.70 16.62
N GLN A 615 -60.55 -42.49 16.06
CA GLN A 615 -61.57 -43.52 15.91
C GLN A 615 -61.27 -44.53 14.78
N LEU A 616 -60.53 -44.13 13.75
CA LEU A 616 -60.09 -45.01 12.66
C LEU A 616 -59.04 -46.02 13.12
N LYS A 617 -58.16 -45.60 14.05
CA LYS A 617 -57.00 -46.36 14.51
C LYS A 617 -57.35 -47.76 15.09
N PRO A 618 -58.37 -47.94 15.95
CA PRO A 618 -58.80 -49.27 16.40
C PRO A 618 -59.25 -50.19 15.26
N HIS A 619 -59.86 -49.65 14.21
CA HIS A 619 -60.28 -50.46 13.07
C HIS A 619 -59.10 -50.87 12.19
N MET A 620 -58.11 -49.98 12.01
CA MET A 620 -56.85 -50.33 11.36
C MET A 620 -56.16 -51.48 12.09
N MET A 621 -56.08 -51.41 13.43
CA MET A 621 -55.52 -52.49 14.26
C MET A 621 -56.30 -53.80 14.12
N ARG A 622 -57.64 -53.77 14.08
CA ARG A 622 -58.47 -54.98 13.89
C ARG A 622 -58.22 -55.63 12.53
N TYR A 623 -58.11 -54.84 11.45
CA TYR A 623 -57.80 -55.37 10.12
C TYR A 623 -56.36 -55.89 10.04
N GLU A 624 -55.43 -55.26 10.74
CA GLU A 624 -54.05 -55.74 10.88
C GLU A 624 -53.98 -57.07 11.62
N GLU A 625 -54.72 -57.21 12.73
CA GLU A 625 -54.81 -58.46 13.49
C GLU A 625 -55.41 -59.60 12.67
N GLU A 626 -56.50 -59.35 11.94
CA GLU A 626 -57.11 -60.40 11.10
C GLU A 626 -56.24 -60.73 9.88
N ASN A 627 -55.55 -59.75 9.28
CA ASN A 627 -54.60 -60.00 8.20
C ASN A 627 -53.43 -60.85 8.69
N ASP A 628 -52.84 -60.49 9.83
CA ASP A 628 -51.76 -61.26 10.45
C ASP A 628 -52.22 -62.67 10.83
N ARG A 629 -53.48 -62.84 11.28
CA ARG A 629 -54.09 -64.15 11.58
C ARG A 629 -54.26 -65.01 10.32
N ARG A 630 -54.73 -64.43 9.20
CA ARG A 630 -54.87 -65.16 7.92
C ARG A 630 -53.51 -65.55 7.35
N GLU A 631 -52.57 -64.60 7.31
CA GLU A 631 -51.22 -64.88 6.85
C GLU A 631 -50.53 -65.94 7.73
N ALA A 632 -50.76 -65.93 9.06
CA ALA A 632 -50.28 -66.97 9.96
C ALA A 632 -50.90 -68.35 9.69
N TRP A 633 -52.20 -68.39 9.37
CA TRP A 633 -52.90 -69.63 9.07
C TRP A 633 -52.46 -70.23 7.73
N ASP A 634 -52.31 -69.40 6.70
CA ASP A 634 -51.78 -69.79 5.39
C ASP A 634 -50.35 -70.35 5.53
N LEU A 635 -49.48 -69.65 6.27
CA LEU A 635 -48.13 -70.13 6.55
C LEU A 635 -48.12 -71.43 7.38
N LEU A 636 -49.08 -71.62 8.28
CA LEU A 636 -49.22 -72.86 9.05
C LEU A 636 -49.69 -74.01 8.16
N GLN A 637 -50.54 -73.76 7.16
CA GLN A 637 -50.90 -74.75 6.14
C GLN A 637 -49.69 -75.12 5.28
N ASP A 638 -48.91 -74.13 4.85
CA ASP A 638 -47.67 -74.35 4.11
C ASP A 638 -46.67 -75.19 4.93
N CYS A 639 -46.53 -74.90 6.23
CA CYS A 639 -45.73 -75.70 7.15
C CYS A 639 -46.21 -77.16 7.19
N ASN A 640 -47.52 -77.38 7.30
CA ASN A 640 -48.08 -78.74 7.36
C ASN A 640 -47.91 -79.50 6.07
N ALA A 641 -48.05 -78.81 4.93
CA ALA A 641 -47.85 -79.39 3.62
C ALA A 641 -46.37 -79.82 3.44
N LEU A 642 -45.42 -78.98 3.87
CA LEU A 642 -43.99 -79.28 3.79
C LEU A 642 -43.56 -80.40 4.75
N ILE A 643 -44.00 -80.37 6.01
CA ILE A 643 -43.77 -81.47 6.97
C ILE A 643 -44.43 -82.77 6.47
N GLY A 644 -45.61 -82.68 5.88
CA GLY A 644 -46.29 -83.82 5.25
C GLY A 644 -45.47 -84.43 4.11
N ARG A 645 -44.88 -83.59 3.25
CA ARG A 645 -43.96 -84.03 2.18
C ARG A 645 -42.68 -84.66 2.73
N PHE A 646 -42.12 -84.11 3.81
CA PHE A 646 -40.95 -84.68 4.50
C PHE A 646 -41.21 -86.12 4.97
N ASN A 647 -42.39 -86.38 5.51
CA ASN A 647 -42.75 -87.71 6.01
C ASN A 647 -43.04 -88.74 4.90
N GLN A 648 -43.23 -88.32 3.64
CA GLN A 648 -43.70 -89.18 2.53
C GLN A 648 -42.65 -89.48 1.45
N HIS A 649 -41.54 -88.74 1.35
CA HIS A 649 -40.58 -88.87 0.25
C HIS A 649 -39.11 -89.00 0.70
N GLY A 650 -38.34 -89.86 0.01
CA GLY A 650 -36.90 -90.08 0.24
C GLY A 650 -35.93 -89.17 -0.55
N ASN A 651 -36.43 -88.15 -1.27
CA ASN A 651 -35.60 -87.23 -2.05
C ASN A 651 -35.10 -86.07 -1.17
N ARG A 652 -33.94 -86.25 -0.52
CA ARG A 652 -33.32 -85.29 0.41
C ARG A 652 -33.09 -83.91 -0.23
N ALA A 653 -32.65 -83.85 -1.48
CA ALA A 653 -32.29 -82.61 -2.17
C ALA A 653 -33.51 -81.72 -2.48
N GLY A 654 -34.57 -82.29 -3.06
CA GLY A 654 -35.79 -81.53 -3.38
C GLY A 654 -36.58 -81.07 -2.13
N LEU A 655 -36.45 -81.79 -1.02
CA LEU A 655 -37.00 -81.37 0.27
C LEU A 655 -36.22 -80.20 0.87
N TYR A 656 -34.89 -80.22 0.79
CA TYR A 656 -34.05 -79.10 1.25
C TYR A 656 -34.35 -77.80 0.50
N GLU A 657 -34.44 -77.85 -0.84
CA GLU A 657 -34.77 -76.70 -1.69
C GLU A 657 -36.17 -76.12 -1.36
N ALA A 658 -37.15 -76.97 -1.06
CA ALA A 658 -38.48 -76.53 -0.68
C ALA A 658 -38.53 -75.85 0.70
N TYR A 659 -37.70 -76.29 1.66
CA TYR A 659 -37.56 -75.64 2.96
C TYR A 659 -36.82 -74.30 2.82
N GLU A 660 -35.74 -74.22 2.04
CA GLU A 660 -35.05 -72.97 1.75
C GLU A 660 -35.95 -71.95 1.04
N ALA A 661 -36.78 -72.37 0.08
CA ALA A 661 -37.79 -71.49 -0.55
C ALA A 661 -38.84 -70.97 0.46
N PHE A 662 -39.22 -71.78 1.45
CA PHE A 662 -40.14 -71.38 2.52
C PHE A 662 -39.49 -70.36 3.48
N PHE A 663 -38.25 -70.59 3.93
CA PHE A 663 -37.52 -69.66 4.80
C PHE A 663 -37.04 -68.41 4.06
N GLY A 664 -36.82 -68.49 2.76
CA GLY A 664 -36.53 -67.36 1.87
C GLY A 664 -37.75 -66.51 1.52
N ASN A 665 -38.96 -66.88 1.96
CA ASN A 665 -40.15 -66.05 1.78
C ASN A 665 -40.04 -64.79 2.64
N GLY A 666 -39.82 -63.64 2.00
CA GLY A 666 -39.67 -62.34 2.66
C GLY A 666 -40.88 -61.88 3.51
N ARG A 667 -42.00 -62.62 3.49
CA ARG A 667 -43.16 -62.40 4.37
C ARG A 667 -43.02 -63.05 5.74
N LEU A 668 -42.19 -64.08 5.88
CA LEU A 668 -42.09 -64.92 7.09
C LEU A 668 -41.49 -64.16 8.28
N GLU A 669 -40.30 -63.58 8.13
CA GLU A 669 -39.63 -62.86 9.22
C GLU A 669 -40.40 -61.65 9.76
N PRO A 670 -40.95 -60.74 8.91
CA PRO A 670 -41.72 -59.59 9.39
C PRO A 670 -43.00 -60.01 10.12
N LEU A 671 -43.69 -61.03 9.62
CA LEU A 671 -44.90 -61.57 10.25
C LEU A 671 -44.59 -62.23 11.59
N LEU A 672 -43.52 -63.04 11.67
CA LEU A 672 -43.09 -63.65 12.94
C LEU A 672 -42.69 -62.58 13.96
N HIS A 673 -42.05 -61.49 13.54
CA HIS A 673 -41.73 -60.37 14.43
C HIS A 673 -43.02 -59.68 14.95
N ARG A 674 -44.00 -59.38 14.08
CA ARG A 674 -45.29 -58.80 14.49
C ARG A 674 -46.06 -59.71 15.45
N LEU A 675 -46.15 -61.01 15.13
CA LEU A 675 -46.87 -61.98 15.96
C LEU A 675 -46.19 -62.25 17.31
N LYS A 676 -44.85 -62.25 17.39
CA LYS A 676 -44.12 -62.40 18.67
C LYS A 676 -44.32 -61.22 19.62
N SER A 677 -44.65 -60.03 19.10
CA SER A 677 -44.90 -58.84 19.92
C SER A 677 -46.31 -58.77 20.54
N ARG A 678 -47.19 -59.73 20.22
CA ARG A 678 -48.61 -59.79 20.63
C ARG A 678 -48.88 -60.96 21.59
N PRO A 679 -50.00 -60.96 22.35
CA PRO A 679 -50.36 -62.06 23.25
C PRO A 679 -50.44 -63.40 22.52
N ARG A 680 -49.84 -64.44 23.11
CA ARG A 680 -49.71 -65.78 22.51
C ARG A 680 -51.10 -66.38 22.28
N THR A 681 -51.46 -66.58 21.01
CA THR A 681 -52.63 -67.38 20.62
C THR A 681 -52.16 -68.79 20.25
N PRO A 682 -53.01 -69.82 20.41
CA PRO A 682 -52.63 -71.20 20.09
C PRO A 682 -52.17 -71.36 18.63
N LEU A 683 -52.73 -70.56 17.71
CA LEU A 683 -52.29 -70.49 16.31
C LEU A 683 -50.83 -70.04 16.18
N VAL A 684 -50.43 -69.00 16.92
CA VAL A 684 -49.09 -68.45 16.87
C VAL A 684 -48.10 -69.41 17.52
N GLU A 685 -48.48 -70.07 18.62
CA GLU A 685 -47.65 -71.10 19.25
C GLU A 685 -47.46 -72.31 18.33
N ASP A 686 -48.51 -72.77 17.65
CA ASP A 686 -48.43 -73.85 16.68
C ASP A 686 -47.57 -73.47 15.47
N LEU A 687 -47.71 -72.26 14.94
CA LEU A 687 -46.91 -71.77 13.82
C LEU A 687 -45.43 -71.66 14.24
N VAL A 688 -45.12 -71.03 15.37
CA VAL A 688 -43.74 -70.88 15.86
C VAL A 688 -43.13 -72.25 16.17
N SER A 689 -43.90 -73.15 16.78
CA SER A 689 -43.48 -74.53 17.04
C SER A 689 -43.18 -75.28 15.74
N ARG A 690 -44.05 -75.20 14.73
CA ARG A 690 -43.86 -75.89 13.44
C ARG A 690 -42.72 -75.29 12.63
N VAL A 691 -42.60 -73.96 12.58
CA VAL A 691 -41.49 -73.28 11.91
C VAL A 691 -40.16 -73.62 12.59
N SER A 692 -40.10 -73.68 13.92
CA SER A 692 -38.88 -74.10 14.64
C SER A 692 -38.55 -75.58 14.44
N ALA A 693 -39.55 -76.45 14.44
CA ALA A 693 -39.36 -77.87 14.09
C ALA A 693 -38.88 -78.04 12.66
N MET A 694 -39.43 -77.25 11.72
CA MET A 694 -39.01 -77.25 10.32
C MET A 694 -37.60 -76.69 10.12
N ALA A 695 -37.21 -75.65 10.86
CA ALA A 695 -35.85 -75.14 10.84
C ALA A 695 -34.87 -76.24 11.27
N LEU A 696 -35.21 -76.98 12.32
CA LEU A 696 -34.40 -78.09 12.81
C LEU A 696 -34.36 -79.26 11.80
N GLN A 697 -35.47 -79.57 11.14
CA GLN A 697 -35.52 -80.55 10.04
C GLN A 697 -34.69 -80.13 8.82
N ARG A 698 -34.73 -78.86 8.45
CA ARG A 698 -33.91 -78.29 7.39
C ARG A 698 -32.43 -78.42 7.71
N ASP A 699 -32.03 -78.07 8.93
CA ASP A 699 -30.64 -78.16 9.38
C ASP A 699 -30.15 -79.62 9.38
N ILE A 700 -31.03 -80.60 9.65
CA ILE A 700 -30.74 -82.04 9.51
C ILE A 700 -30.61 -82.45 8.03
N LEU A 701 -31.45 -81.92 7.15
CA LEU A 701 -31.44 -82.23 5.72
C LEU A 701 -30.27 -81.58 4.98
N ALA A 702 -29.62 -80.58 5.58
CA ALA A 702 -28.52 -79.84 4.99
C ALA A 702 -27.43 -80.79 4.44
N PRO A 703 -26.94 -80.56 3.20
CA PRO A 703 -25.90 -81.40 2.63
C PRO A 703 -24.60 -81.29 3.44
N GLU A 704 -23.99 -82.43 3.76
CA GLU A 704 -22.77 -82.51 4.59
C GLU A 704 -21.49 -82.20 3.80
N THR A 705 -21.54 -82.26 2.46
CA THR A 705 -20.37 -82.05 1.59
C THR A 705 -20.35 -80.65 0.96
N LEU A 706 -19.17 -80.03 0.93
CA LEU A 706 -18.93 -78.70 0.33
C LEU A 706 -19.33 -78.62 -1.16
N SER A 707 -19.22 -79.74 -1.88
CA SER A 707 -19.56 -79.84 -3.31
C SER A 707 -21.07 -79.86 -3.57
N GLU A 708 -21.88 -80.38 -2.65
CA GLU A 708 -23.34 -80.35 -2.75
C GLU A 708 -23.91 -78.98 -2.36
N ARG A 709 -23.30 -78.26 -1.40
CA ARG A 709 -23.70 -76.89 -1.02
C ARG A 709 -23.51 -75.86 -2.13
N LEU A 710 -22.50 -76.06 -3.00
CA LEU A 710 -22.23 -75.19 -4.15
C LEU A 710 -23.25 -75.35 -5.30
N PHE A 711 -23.96 -76.49 -5.37
CA PHE A 711 -25.00 -76.71 -6.39
C PHE A 711 -26.33 -76.01 -6.06
N PHE A 712 -26.56 -75.69 -4.78
CA PHE A 712 -27.78 -75.04 -4.27
C PHE A 712 -27.61 -73.54 -3.93
N GLY A 713 -26.50 -72.93 -4.32
CA GLY A 713 -26.34 -71.47 -4.27
C GLY A 713 -26.18 -70.86 -2.88
N GLU A 714 -25.67 -71.60 -1.88
CA GLU A 714 -25.38 -71.04 -0.56
C GLU A 714 -24.02 -70.32 -0.53
N ALA A 715 -24.05 -68.99 -0.36
CA ALA A 715 -22.92 -68.23 0.17
C ALA A 715 -22.88 -68.35 1.71
N PRO A 716 -21.69 -68.32 2.35
CA PRO A 716 -21.56 -68.54 3.80
C PRO A 716 -22.28 -67.45 4.62
N PRO A 717 -22.68 -67.73 5.87
CA PRO A 717 -23.50 -66.82 6.66
C PRO A 717 -22.75 -65.52 6.94
N SER A 718 -23.23 -64.43 6.34
CA SER A 718 -22.86 -63.07 6.73
C SER A 718 -23.56 -62.71 8.04
N SER A 719 -22.74 -62.44 9.04
CA SER A 719 -23.09 -61.82 10.32
C SER A 719 -23.89 -60.52 10.16
N SER A 720 -25.06 -60.51 10.81
CA SER A 720 -25.69 -59.42 11.57
C SER A 720 -25.57 -57.95 11.11
N LEU A 721 -26.76 -57.35 10.96
CA LEU A 721 -27.15 -55.99 11.33
C LEU A 721 -26.81 -54.83 10.37
N MET A 722 -27.84 -54.46 9.59
CA MET A 722 -28.54 -53.14 9.60
C MET A 722 -27.73 -51.88 9.19
N PRO A 723 -28.38 -50.72 8.93
CA PRO A 723 -29.15 -50.43 7.73
C PRO A 723 -28.73 -49.11 7.04
N ALA A 724 -29.34 -48.89 5.88
CA ALA A 724 -29.48 -47.66 5.10
C ALA A 724 -29.25 -46.30 5.79
N ARG A 725 -28.71 -45.31 5.05
CA ARG A 725 -29.50 -44.24 4.40
C ARG A 725 -28.66 -43.07 3.87
N ARG A 726 -29.03 -42.66 2.65
CA ARG A 726 -29.36 -41.28 2.19
C ARG A 726 -28.28 -40.18 2.22
N GLU A 727 -27.82 -39.83 1.03
CA GLU A 727 -27.77 -38.44 0.52
C GLU A 727 -29.14 -37.73 0.64
N PRO A 728 -29.34 -36.43 0.34
CA PRO A 728 -28.42 -35.33 -0.03
C PRO A 728 -28.78 -34.00 0.70
N VAL A 729 -28.11 -32.88 0.36
CA VAL A 729 -28.74 -31.66 -0.24
C VAL A 729 -27.95 -30.39 0.12
N ASN A 730 -27.54 -29.70 -0.94
CA ASN A 730 -27.08 -28.33 -0.99
C ASN A 730 -28.13 -27.34 -0.45
N LEU A 731 -27.69 -26.38 0.35
CA LEU A 731 -28.44 -25.13 0.58
C LEU A 731 -27.67 -23.96 -0.02
N SER A 732 -28.31 -23.33 -1.00
CA SER A 732 -28.01 -22.01 -1.55
C SER A 732 -28.47 -20.90 -0.61
N GLY A 733 -27.63 -19.88 -0.37
CA GLY A 733 -28.05 -18.65 0.31
C GLY A 733 -26.91 -17.71 0.74
N GLU A 734 -26.35 -16.98 -0.23
CA GLU A 734 -25.83 -15.61 -0.09
C GLU A 734 -24.83 -15.25 1.04
N LYS A 735 -23.55 -15.44 0.74
CA LYS A 735 -22.49 -14.39 0.71
C LYS A 735 -21.27 -14.99 0.03
N GLY A 736 -21.12 -14.75 -1.26
CA GLY A 736 -20.00 -15.25 -2.08
C GLY A 736 -18.65 -14.71 -1.62
N ILE A 737 -18.02 -15.37 -0.64
CA ILE A 737 -16.69 -16.05 -0.65
C ILE A 737 -15.48 -15.34 -1.32
N ASN A 738 -15.53 -14.06 -1.65
CA ASN A 738 -14.32 -13.32 -2.08
C ASN A 738 -14.02 -12.05 -1.26
N CYS A 739 -14.92 -11.61 -0.39
CA CYS A 739 -14.76 -10.31 0.29
C CYS A 739 -13.96 -10.37 1.59
N ASP A 740 -13.99 -11.47 2.35
CA ASP A 740 -13.34 -11.50 3.67
C ASP A 740 -11.83 -11.82 3.59
N LEU A 741 -11.34 -12.34 2.46
CA LEU A 741 -9.95 -12.74 2.25
C LEU A 741 -9.16 -11.78 1.34
N GLN A 742 -9.82 -10.80 0.71
CA GLN A 742 -9.18 -9.74 -0.08
C GLN A 742 -8.05 -8.99 0.64
N PRO A 743 -8.15 -8.69 1.97
CA PRO A 743 -7.06 -8.06 2.71
C PRO A 743 -5.75 -8.86 2.69
N LEU A 744 -5.81 -10.20 2.62
CA LEU A 744 -4.64 -11.10 2.59
C LEU A 744 -3.98 -11.11 1.22
N ASP A 745 -4.76 -11.03 0.15
CA ASP A 745 -4.25 -10.88 -1.22
C ASP A 745 -3.58 -9.53 -1.43
N ASN A 746 -4.22 -8.46 -0.92
CA ASN A 746 -3.64 -7.12 -0.92
C ASN A 746 -2.33 -7.08 -0.13
N TYR A 747 -2.24 -7.80 0.99
CA TYR A 747 -0.99 -7.95 1.73
C TYR A 747 0.12 -8.65 0.93
N LEU A 748 -0.20 -9.74 0.22
CA LEU A 748 0.77 -10.43 -0.63
C LEU A 748 1.24 -9.52 -1.77
N LEU A 749 0.33 -8.75 -2.37
CA LEU A 749 0.64 -7.81 -3.44
C LEU A 749 1.54 -6.67 -2.95
N GLU A 750 1.16 -5.97 -1.87
CA GLU A 750 1.97 -4.89 -1.29
C GLU A 750 3.35 -5.38 -0.86
N ARG A 751 3.43 -6.60 -0.28
CA ARG A 751 4.72 -7.19 0.07
C ARG A 751 5.58 -7.47 -1.15
N SER A 752 5.00 -8.08 -2.19
CA SER A 752 5.73 -8.43 -3.42
C SER A 752 6.31 -7.20 -4.11
N GLN A 753 5.65 -6.04 -3.98
CA GLN A 753 6.11 -4.75 -4.50
C GLN A 753 7.18 -4.11 -3.59
N THR A 754 6.99 -4.16 -2.27
CA THR A 754 7.90 -3.52 -1.29
C THR A 754 9.22 -4.28 -1.13
N TYR A 755 9.21 -5.60 -1.23
CA TYR A 755 10.37 -6.47 -0.97
C TYR A 755 10.82 -7.27 -2.20
N TYR A 756 10.43 -6.85 -3.41
CA TYR A 756 10.74 -7.53 -4.67
C TYR A 756 12.20 -7.99 -4.78
N VAL A 757 13.14 -7.11 -4.41
CA VAL A 757 14.60 -7.39 -4.46
C VAL A 757 15.02 -8.42 -3.41
N LYS A 758 14.51 -8.31 -2.17
CA LYS A 758 14.81 -9.24 -1.07
C LYS A 758 14.20 -10.62 -1.31
N ASP A 759 12.99 -10.67 -1.86
CA ASP A 759 12.30 -11.90 -2.19
C ASP A 759 12.97 -12.63 -3.37
N LYS A 760 13.48 -11.92 -4.40
CA LYS A 760 14.32 -12.46 -5.48
C LYS A 760 15.63 -13.08 -4.97
N ILE A 761 16.29 -12.44 -4.00
CA ILE A 761 17.50 -12.97 -3.35
C ILE A 761 17.16 -14.22 -2.51
N SER A 762 16.00 -14.23 -1.85
CA SER A 762 15.53 -15.39 -1.06
C SER A 762 15.12 -16.60 -1.93
N GLU A 763 14.51 -16.37 -3.10
CA GLU A 763 14.17 -17.41 -4.08
C GLU A 763 15.44 -17.98 -4.74
N TRP A 764 16.44 -17.13 -5.01
CA TRP A 764 17.74 -17.56 -5.54
C TRP A 764 18.54 -18.38 -4.53
N THR A 765 18.57 -17.96 -3.26
CA THR A 765 19.23 -18.72 -2.18
C THR A 765 18.53 -20.04 -1.85
N CYS A 766 17.19 -20.11 -1.89
CA CYS A 766 16.47 -21.39 -1.69
C CYS A 766 16.64 -22.35 -2.88
N SER A 767 16.79 -21.84 -4.10
CA SER A 767 17.12 -22.65 -5.28
C SER A 767 18.51 -23.31 -5.17
N TRP A 768 19.45 -22.65 -4.47
CA TRP A 768 20.78 -23.18 -4.18
C TRP A 768 20.77 -24.27 -3.09
N PHE A 769 19.76 -24.29 -2.22
CA PHE A 769 19.58 -25.25 -1.12
C PHE A 769 18.36 -26.19 -1.31
N ALA A 770 17.93 -26.44 -2.55
CA ALA A 770 16.73 -27.23 -2.84
C ALA A 770 16.74 -28.68 -2.29
N ARG A 771 17.91 -29.22 -1.91
CA ARG A 771 18.06 -30.56 -1.30
C ARG A 771 17.82 -30.61 0.22
N THR A 772 17.59 -29.50 0.92
CA THR A 772 17.37 -29.49 2.39
C THR A 772 15.94 -29.10 2.81
N GLY A 773 15.00 -28.94 1.86
CA GLY A 773 13.61 -28.56 2.17
C GLY A 773 13.43 -27.11 2.65
N CYS A 774 14.48 -26.28 2.55
CA CYS A 774 14.43 -24.86 2.86
C CYS A 774 13.60 -24.10 1.83
N ARG A 775 12.46 -23.54 2.27
CA ARG A 775 11.55 -22.72 1.45
C ARG A 775 11.77 -21.24 1.70
N SER A 776 11.54 -20.43 0.67
CA SER A 776 11.69 -18.97 0.79
C SER A 776 10.60 -18.38 1.70
N ASP A 777 10.91 -17.24 2.30
CA ASP A 777 10.03 -16.55 3.25
C ASP A 777 8.75 -16.02 2.57
N LYS A 778 8.83 -15.81 1.25
CA LYS A 778 7.69 -15.50 0.37
C LYS A 778 6.84 -16.74 0.12
N GLU A 779 7.46 -17.86 -0.28
CA GLU A 779 6.77 -19.14 -0.49
C GLU A 779 6.03 -19.62 0.76
N ARG A 780 6.62 -19.49 1.96
CA ARG A 780 5.98 -19.85 3.23
C ARG A 780 4.68 -19.08 3.46
N ARG A 781 4.66 -17.77 3.16
CA ARG A 781 3.49 -16.90 3.34
C ARG A 781 2.45 -17.10 2.25
N THR A 782 2.87 -17.24 1.00
CA THR A 782 1.96 -17.51 -0.13
C THR A 782 1.27 -18.85 0.03
N ARG A 783 2.01 -19.89 0.43
CA ARG A 783 1.44 -21.22 0.67
C ARG A 783 0.54 -21.24 1.89
N TYR A 784 0.94 -20.59 2.99
CA TYR A 784 0.06 -20.45 4.16
C TYR A 784 -1.27 -19.76 3.81
N ILE A 785 -1.24 -18.66 3.04
CA ILE A 785 -2.47 -17.97 2.63
C ILE A 785 -3.30 -18.84 1.68
N PHE A 786 -2.66 -19.63 0.81
CA PHE A 786 -3.35 -20.60 -0.02
C PHE A 786 -4.02 -21.71 0.80
N ASP A 787 -3.31 -22.30 1.77
CA ASP A 787 -3.82 -23.35 2.66
C ASP A 787 -4.96 -22.79 3.53
N LEU A 788 -4.82 -21.56 4.05
CA LEU A 788 -5.88 -20.86 4.80
C LEU A 788 -7.13 -20.60 3.95
N LYS A 789 -6.96 -20.23 2.67
CA LYS A 789 -8.07 -20.08 1.73
C LYS A 789 -8.78 -21.41 1.49
N SER A 790 -8.02 -22.50 1.35
CA SER A 790 -8.56 -23.84 1.20
C SER A 790 -9.37 -24.28 2.43
N GLU A 791 -8.87 -24.05 3.65
CA GLU A 791 -9.60 -24.36 4.89
C GLU A 791 -10.85 -23.47 5.05
N PHE A 792 -10.77 -22.20 4.66
CA PHE A 792 -11.90 -21.29 4.66
C PHE A 792 -12.98 -21.72 3.66
N ASP A 793 -12.59 -22.14 2.45
CA ASP A 793 -13.48 -22.71 1.44
C ASP A 793 -14.12 -24.02 1.92
N LEU A 794 -13.37 -24.87 2.64
CA LEU A 794 -13.88 -26.11 3.23
C LEU A 794 -14.91 -25.82 4.32
N TYR A 795 -14.63 -24.90 5.24
CA TYR A 795 -15.57 -24.46 6.26
C TYR A 795 -16.85 -23.84 5.66
N GLN A 796 -16.72 -23.07 4.57
CA GLN A 796 -17.89 -22.48 3.92
C GLN A 796 -18.73 -23.50 3.15
N LYS A 797 -18.11 -24.52 2.55
CA LYS A 797 -18.85 -25.62 1.89
C LYS A 797 -19.53 -26.52 2.92
N GLU A 798 -18.87 -26.78 4.03
CA GLU A 798 -19.33 -27.67 5.09
C GLU A 798 -19.06 -27.05 6.47
N PRO A 799 -19.97 -26.22 7.01
CA PRO A 799 -19.79 -25.54 8.30
C PRO A 799 -20.01 -26.50 9.47
N THR A 800 -19.15 -27.51 9.59
CA THR A 800 -19.14 -28.46 10.70
C THR A 800 -18.27 -27.95 11.85
N PRO A 801 -18.52 -28.38 13.11
CA PRO A 801 -17.65 -28.03 14.24
C PRO A 801 -16.19 -28.45 14.02
N ALA A 802 -15.96 -29.56 13.32
CA ALA A 802 -14.63 -30.04 12.99
C ALA A 802 -13.91 -29.12 11.99
N ASN A 803 -14.60 -28.67 10.93
CA ASN A 803 -14.03 -27.75 9.94
C ASN A 803 -13.84 -26.33 10.52
N TYR A 804 -14.71 -25.90 11.42
CA TYR A 804 -14.52 -24.66 12.19
C TYR A 804 -13.25 -24.73 13.04
N GLN A 805 -13.04 -25.83 13.76
CA GLN A 805 -11.86 -26.02 14.59
C GLN A 805 -10.57 -26.09 13.74
N SER A 806 -10.60 -26.80 12.61
CA SER A 806 -9.48 -26.84 11.64
C SER A 806 -9.10 -25.44 11.14
N LEU A 807 -10.09 -24.61 10.79
CA LEU A 807 -9.88 -23.23 10.36
C LEU A 807 -9.28 -22.36 11.48
N ILE A 808 -9.77 -22.48 12.71
CA ILE A 808 -9.24 -21.76 13.87
C ILE A 808 -7.81 -22.19 14.18
N ASP A 809 -7.50 -23.49 14.12
CA ASP A 809 -6.15 -24.01 14.34
C ASP A 809 -5.19 -23.50 13.26
N CYS A 810 -5.62 -23.44 11.99
CA CYS A 810 -4.84 -22.87 10.89
C CYS A 810 -4.59 -21.36 11.07
N LEU A 811 -5.56 -20.61 11.60
CA LEU A 811 -5.39 -19.20 11.96
C LEU A 811 -4.41 -19.00 13.11
N ASP A 812 -4.50 -19.81 14.16
CA ASP A 812 -3.59 -19.74 15.31
C ASP A 812 -2.15 -20.13 14.95
N GLN A 813 -1.97 -21.09 14.04
CA GLN A 813 -0.67 -21.39 13.45
C GLN A 813 -0.08 -20.20 12.69
N GLY A 814 -0.89 -19.42 11.96
CA GLY A 814 -0.41 -18.22 11.28
C GLY A 814 -0.05 -17.09 12.25
N ILE A 815 -0.87 -16.87 13.27
CA ILE A 815 -0.65 -15.83 14.29
C ILE A 815 0.63 -16.12 15.09
N THR A 816 0.92 -17.39 15.39
CA THR A 816 2.14 -17.82 16.11
C THR A 816 3.39 -17.79 15.23
N ASN A 817 3.29 -18.23 13.97
CA ASN A 817 4.46 -18.38 13.09
C ASN A 817 4.89 -17.07 12.40
N PHE A 818 4.04 -16.05 12.31
CA PHE A 818 4.37 -14.77 11.67
C PHE A 818 4.47 -13.61 12.68
N SER A 819 5.67 -13.06 12.82
CA SER A 819 5.91 -11.90 13.69
C SER A 819 5.36 -10.58 13.09
N PRO A 820 4.84 -9.68 13.93
CA PRO A 820 4.37 -8.38 13.47
C PRO A 820 5.54 -7.48 13.04
N ARG A 821 5.36 -6.72 11.96
CA ARG A 821 6.41 -5.88 11.33
C ARG A 821 6.74 -4.60 12.11
N ALA A 822 5.93 -4.23 13.09
CA ALA A 822 6.12 -3.10 13.99
C ALA A 822 5.56 -3.45 15.37
N SER A 823 6.17 -2.94 16.45
CA SER A 823 5.55 -2.98 17.79
C SER A 823 4.24 -2.19 17.78
N ALA A 824 3.27 -2.55 18.62
CA ALA A 824 1.91 -1.99 18.65
C ALA A 824 1.90 -0.46 18.43
N GLY A 825 1.41 -0.02 17.27
CA GLY A 825 1.54 1.35 16.77
C GLY A 825 1.48 1.46 15.24
N LYS A 826 1.89 2.60 14.66
CA LYS A 826 1.83 2.90 13.21
C LYS A 826 2.45 1.77 12.37
N GLY A 827 1.62 1.08 11.59
CA GLY A 827 2.04 0.00 10.69
C GLY A 827 1.77 -1.43 11.17
N TYR A 828 1.34 -1.63 12.43
CA TYR A 828 0.93 -2.96 12.94
C TYR A 828 -0.26 -3.53 12.15
N GLU A 829 -1.25 -2.70 11.83
CA GLU A 829 -2.47 -3.07 11.08
C GLU A 829 -2.17 -3.61 9.66
N LYS A 830 -0.98 -3.29 9.11
CA LYS A 830 -0.53 -3.79 7.80
C LYS A 830 0.21 -5.13 7.88
N SER A 831 0.37 -5.69 9.07
CA SER A 831 1.03 -6.99 9.25
C SER A 831 0.06 -8.14 8.98
N LEU A 832 0.57 -9.25 8.43
CA LEU A 832 -0.23 -10.47 8.23
C LEU A 832 -0.89 -10.91 9.53
N ARG A 833 -0.18 -10.82 10.66
CA ARG A 833 -0.71 -11.15 11.97
C ARG A 833 -1.95 -10.32 12.33
N ALA A 834 -1.92 -9.00 12.14
CA ALA A 834 -3.06 -8.14 12.42
C ALA A 834 -4.27 -8.45 11.52
N GLN A 835 -4.02 -8.83 10.26
CA GLN A 835 -5.07 -9.26 9.33
C GLN A 835 -5.68 -10.60 9.76
N LEU A 836 -4.86 -11.57 10.20
CA LEU A 836 -5.33 -12.86 10.72
C LEU A 836 -6.09 -12.72 12.04
N GLU A 837 -5.63 -11.86 12.96
CA GLU A 837 -6.33 -11.54 14.20
C GLU A 837 -7.69 -10.86 13.92
N THR A 838 -7.75 -9.99 12.91
CA THR A 838 -9.01 -9.36 12.47
C THR A 838 -9.97 -10.40 11.88
N LEU A 839 -9.47 -11.28 11.02
CA LEU A 839 -10.27 -12.33 10.40
C LEU A 839 -10.81 -13.32 11.44
N LYS A 840 -9.99 -13.72 12.42
CA LYS A 840 -10.43 -14.59 13.54
C LYS A 840 -11.56 -13.96 14.36
N ARG A 841 -11.55 -12.63 14.57
CA ARG A 841 -12.63 -11.91 15.28
C ARG A 841 -13.92 -11.79 14.48
N GLN A 842 -13.84 -11.86 13.15
CA GLN A 842 -15.00 -11.72 12.26
C GLN A 842 -15.72 -13.05 12.00
N LEU A 843 -15.10 -14.19 12.32
CA LEU A 843 -15.72 -15.50 12.17
C LEU A 843 -16.83 -15.72 13.20
N PRO A 844 -18.08 -16.01 12.78
CA PRO A 844 -19.16 -16.34 13.70
C PRO A 844 -18.81 -17.64 14.44
N VAL A 845 -18.94 -17.63 15.77
CA VAL A 845 -18.78 -18.83 16.60
C VAL A 845 -19.85 -19.84 16.15
N ALA A 846 -19.43 -21.05 15.77
CA ALA A 846 -20.37 -22.12 15.40
C ALA A 846 -21.32 -22.38 16.59
N ALA A 847 -22.61 -22.15 16.37
CA ALA A 847 -23.63 -22.51 17.34
C ALA A 847 -23.62 -24.05 17.53
N PRO A 848 -23.65 -24.56 18.77
CA PRO A 848 -23.81 -25.99 18.98
C PRO A 848 -25.14 -26.47 18.39
N PRO A 849 -25.23 -27.73 17.91
CA PRO A 849 -26.39 -28.21 17.19
C PRO A 849 -27.65 -28.24 18.08
N ASP A 850 -28.72 -27.66 17.53
CA ASP A 850 -30.15 -27.81 17.77
C ASP A 850 -30.72 -27.71 19.20
N LEU A 851 -31.48 -26.63 19.42
CA LEU A 851 -32.74 -26.65 20.17
C LEU A 851 -33.74 -25.69 19.49
N GLU A 852 -34.57 -26.20 18.60
CA GLU A 852 -35.80 -25.49 18.20
C GLU A 852 -36.92 -25.61 19.28
N PRO A 853 -38.12 -25.00 19.13
CA PRO A 853 -38.39 -23.62 19.53
C PRO A 853 -39.68 -23.55 20.36
N THR A 854 -39.72 -22.94 21.55
CA THR A 854 -41.03 -22.49 22.08
C THR A 854 -40.92 -21.53 23.25
N ALA A 855 -41.52 -20.36 23.03
CA ALA A 855 -42.32 -19.56 23.97
C ALA A 855 -41.77 -19.28 25.38
N LEU A 856 -41.46 -18.01 25.66
CA LEU A 856 -42.33 -17.15 26.49
C LEU A 856 -41.74 -15.74 26.67
N ASN A 857 -42.44 -14.80 26.03
CA ASN A 857 -42.80 -13.47 26.48
C ASN A 857 -42.18 -12.86 27.76
N GLN A 858 -41.85 -11.57 27.58
CA GLN A 858 -42.05 -10.45 28.50
C GLN A 858 -41.14 -10.37 29.73
N SER A 859 -40.18 -9.45 29.68
CA SER A 859 -40.23 -8.17 30.41
C SER A 859 -38.82 -7.59 30.54
N GLY A 860 -38.70 -6.26 30.47
CA GLY A 860 -37.50 -5.58 30.96
C GLY A 860 -37.00 -4.43 30.11
N LEU A 861 -37.77 -3.34 30.04
CA LEU A 861 -37.21 -2.00 29.93
C LEU A 861 -36.10 -1.79 30.98
N LYS A 862 -34.93 -1.31 30.55
CA LYS A 862 -34.13 -0.18 31.09
C LYS A 862 -32.62 -0.40 30.88
N GLY A 863 -31.97 0.63 30.35
CA GLY A 863 -30.51 0.76 30.23
C GLY A 863 -30.14 1.57 29.01
#